data_AF-A0A6L6Y615-F1
#
_entry.id   AF-A0A6L6Y615-F1
#
_cell.length_a   1.000
_cell.length_b   1.000
_cell.length_c   1.000
_cell.angle_alpha   90.00
_cell.angle_beta   90.00
_cell.angle_gamma   90.00
#
_symmetry.space_group_name_H-M   'P 1'
#
loop_
_entity.id
_entity.type
_entity.pdbx_description
1 polymer ?
#
loop_
_entity_poly.entity_id
_entity_poly.type
_entity_poly.pdbx_seq_one_letter_code
_entity_poly.pdbx_strand_id
1 'polypeptide(L)'
;MEYYTCRHCGTSYARAYTNDVAQPRYLWSKEGERIETASGLIEALHPLDLLIEEPPSDDKAKAAYYDLVSGQLNPDVLGEKYRTVFLAPAKPVTDGSKDTTRGAGPGQFAPCACCNQMAGHGQSSVQDHQTKGDQPFQALLGSQLRIQPPGPQQQTSFAPLRGRKVLIFSDSRQVAARLAGTLQNYSLRDAVRALLPLGYKILSRDPDFSKTLVLNHAYLSVLVAAHKLGVRLRPQLGDAETLSEVEGPSPGPSPAGIQLFQLLSSLSRCPQRLMQAISDTFKHTNMGLDLEALAIATIGEPPQISSKIVKLPDLPGVAETEEAKLTVCRAWLRCWTLDPGIWFSDMPDSWWNERVRSHQGVFTAMNRVLVSKQSKSIFKKNWLPTLLTIFTEQTMGGGHRLVASKLSLHLNGQWQRCNSCKSVHRPVGTLSRCIDCESSDVSNFDPALDEVYKARRGFYRDPIASALDVEDPQLMTIIAAEHTAQLGAAQPDEAFSHSERHEIRFQDIDVAWRDKDRPGEPAIDVLSSTTTMEVGIDIGDLSGVALRNMPPTRANYQQRAGRAGRRANAVATVVAFGSSDSHDDHYFTDPEEMIRGNVIDPRLTLENPEITRRHLRAYLLQRYHEDRIPGLIPGADPNLFSVLGKVGDFKTRGPLLNRYDFAKWLEDNAQDLANAADRWLPTELSPDDRHRLIAEMMVDATDTIDEAIDFIQSENQDVNAALEKSKDDSGDQTENEIMTESEDNVHIVDPATDKLLDRLLYRGVVPRYAFPTDVVAFHVFNQERSTPFTSVIDYAPAQGLALALSQYAPNKQLWINGKQYTSKAIYSPYPAERRDAWGKRKLYFECSTCSHARTDDYLKERENTTETCPACNTPNSFGPARVWFRPVGFAHPIDTPPETEPDSPNETARATRAKLVMQTPNPDKSWIQVSERVRAFKAREFLLVSNTGVDKDGYDYCLACGRIESSAAPEELLSQPHATPFRSEEGSICPGGAAKRHVILGTDFKTDIALFSFPLTEPFQLLPGSIEADSVLRTLCEAMAKAACQTLDIEPGEVLAEYRPALTEKGASGNEVEIFLYDTLAGGAGFSTELVNRARELFEHTRNLLASCPENCDTSCYRCLQSFRNRMDHSLLDRKLGIQFIEHAFDGGYPPYPAERTRRSLDLLARDLIRQYGTEFSFSREVQRYDNEAGAIVIPIVATRLATGAETWISLSSPLAPAIPTDHKLQKLSPQGSEKMECADDLIIRRHLPEASLQLRGKLR
;
A
#
# COMPACT_ATOMS: atom_id res chain seq x y z
N MET A 1 25.86 6.56 -7.96
CA MET A 1 25.71 6.29 -6.52
C MET A 1 24.66 7.23 -6.00
N GLU A 2 23.92 6.83 -4.98
CA GLU A 2 22.90 7.66 -4.35
C GLU A 2 23.41 8.15 -2.98
N TYR A 3 22.95 9.33 -2.57
CA TYR A 3 23.34 9.94 -1.29
C TYR A 3 22.37 9.51 -0.18
N TYR A 4 22.93 9.08 0.95
CA TYR A 4 22.20 8.56 2.11
C TYR A 4 22.71 9.24 3.38
N THR A 5 21.88 9.28 4.42
CA THR A 5 22.32 9.76 5.74
C THR A 5 21.85 8.85 6.87
N CYS A 6 22.60 8.81 7.96
CA CYS A 6 22.12 8.19 9.19
C CYS A 6 20.99 9.04 9.80
N ARG A 7 19.81 8.47 10.04
CA ARG A 7 18.65 9.20 10.62
C ARG A 7 18.90 9.77 12.02
N HIS A 8 19.87 9.23 12.75
CA HIS A 8 20.17 9.65 14.13
C HIS A 8 21.15 10.82 14.19
N CYS A 9 22.31 10.68 13.55
CA CYS A 9 23.40 11.64 13.62
C CYS A 9 23.61 12.46 12.34
N GLY A 10 22.94 12.11 11.24
CA GLY A 10 23.10 12.78 9.95
C GLY A 10 24.47 12.60 9.30
N THR A 11 25.17 11.51 9.62
CA THR A 11 26.43 11.13 8.94
C THR A 11 26.15 10.78 7.49
N SER A 12 27.06 11.18 6.61
CA SER A 12 26.95 11.07 5.16
C SER A 12 27.44 9.72 4.62
N TYR A 13 26.62 9.07 3.81
CA TYR A 13 26.91 7.81 3.12
C TYR A 13 26.61 7.95 1.62
N ALA A 14 27.29 7.16 0.81
CA ALA A 14 26.89 6.91 -0.58
C ALA A 14 26.54 5.43 -0.71
N ARG A 15 25.39 5.10 -1.29
CA ARG A 15 25.03 3.71 -1.61
C ARG A 15 25.35 3.42 -3.07
N ALA A 16 26.04 2.30 -3.26
CA ALA A 16 26.34 1.70 -4.54
C ALA A 16 25.87 0.24 -4.53
N TYR A 17 26.01 -0.44 -5.65
CA TYR A 17 25.68 -1.85 -5.79
C TYR A 17 26.86 -2.61 -6.40
N THR A 18 27.03 -3.87 -5.98
CA THR A 18 28.15 -4.74 -6.36
C THR A 18 27.65 -6.18 -6.53
N ASN A 19 28.30 -6.95 -7.40
CA ASN A 19 28.05 -8.39 -7.54
C ASN A 19 28.78 -9.22 -6.47
N ASP A 20 29.79 -8.65 -5.82
CA ASP A 20 30.53 -9.29 -4.72
C ASP A 20 30.72 -8.29 -3.57
N VAL A 21 30.14 -8.58 -2.42
CA VAL A 21 30.24 -7.75 -1.20
C VAL A 21 31.50 -8.08 -0.39
N ALA A 22 32.05 -9.28 -0.54
CA ALA A 22 33.26 -9.69 0.16
C ALA A 22 34.51 -9.06 -0.47
N GLN A 23 34.53 -8.96 -1.80
CA GLN A 23 35.59 -8.30 -2.58
C GLN A 23 35.01 -7.31 -3.61
N PRO A 24 34.38 -6.22 -3.15
CA PRO A 24 33.76 -5.24 -4.03
C PRO A 24 34.83 -4.54 -4.86
N ARG A 25 34.79 -4.73 -6.19
CA ARG A 25 35.69 -4.07 -7.15
C ARG A 25 34.95 -3.13 -8.09
N TYR A 26 33.78 -3.52 -8.57
CA TYR A 26 32.99 -2.73 -9.53
C TYR A 26 31.71 -2.25 -8.87
N LEU A 27 31.39 -0.97 -9.08
CA LEU A 27 30.26 -0.32 -8.43
C LEU A 27 29.28 0.25 -9.46
N TRP A 28 27.99 0.00 -9.23
CA TRP A 28 26.88 0.53 -10.02
C TRP A 28 25.96 1.39 -9.18
N SER A 29 25.20 2.26 -9.85
CA SER A 29 24.27 3.18 -9.19
C SER A 29 22.90 2.58 -8.89
N LYS A 30 22.57 1.42 -9.49
CA LYS A 30 21.29 0.74 -9.36
C LYS A 30 21.54 -0.73 -9.04
N GLU A 31 20.60 -1.33 -8.33
CA GLU A 31 20.60 -2.75 -7.94
C GLU A 31 20.48 -3.69 -9.14
N GLY A 32 19.80 -3.25 -10.19
CA GLY A 32 19.30 -4.16 -11.22
C GLY A 32 18.04 -4.90 -10.74
N GLU A 33 17.30 -5.47 -11.68
CA GLU A 33 16.11 -6.26 -11.39
C GLU A 33 16.46 -7.75 -11.39
N ARG A 34 15.90 -8.53 -10.47
CA ARG A 34 15.90 -9.99 -10.58
C ARG A 34 14.91 -10.38 -11.69
N ILE A 35 15.42 -10.92 -12.80
CA ILE A 35 14.63 -11.17 -14.01
C ILE A 35 14.89 -12.57 -14.56
N GLU A 36 13.82 -13.25 -14.97
CA GLU A 36 13.90 -14.51 -15.72
C GLU A 36 13.93 -14.17 -17.22
N THR A 37 15.04 -14.44 -17.89
CA THR A 37 15.20 -14.21 -19.35
C THR A 37 15.03 -15.51 -20.12
N ALA A 38 14.89 -15.44 -21.44
CA ALA A 38 14.96 -16.64 -22.29
C ALA A 38 16.29 -17.42 -22.13
N SER A 39 17.35 -16.74 -21.66
CA SER A 39 18.68 -17.33 -21.40
C SER A 39 18.90 -17.80 -19.95
N GLY A 40 17.94 -17.57 -19.06
CA GLY A 40 17.99 -17.96 -17.64
C GLY A 40 17.80 -16.80 -16.65
N LEU A 41 17.86 -17.13 -15.36
CA LEU A 41 17.68 -16.21 -14.24
C LEU A 41 18.89 -15.28 -14.04
N ILE A 42 18.64 -13.98 -13.96
CA ILE A 42 19.60 -12.95 -13.56
C ILE A 42 19.22 -12.49 -12.16
N GLU A 43 20.16 -12.58 -11.21
CA GLU A 43 19.98 -12.10 -9.83
C GLU A 43 20.35 -10.61 -9.71
N ALA A 44 19.69 -9.91 -8.79
CA ALA A 44 19.98 -8.50 -8.52
C ALA A 44 21.32 -8.31 -7.77
N LEU A 45 21.95 -7.15 -7.93
CA LEU A 45 23.20 -6.80 -7.22
C LEU A 45 22.96 -6.57 -5.73
N HIS A 46 24.03 -6.66 -4.94
CA HIS A 46 23.97 -6.39 -3.51
C HIS A 46 24.27 -4.92 -3.18
N PRO A 47 23.56 -4.31 -2.21
CA PRO A 47 23.84 -2.95 -1.78
C PRO A 47 25.16 -2.87 -1.02
N LEU A 48 25.92 -1.80 -1.26
CA LEU A 48 27.18 -1.48 -0.58
C LEU A 48 27.15 -0.03 -0.09
N ASP A 49 27.18 0.15 1.24
CA ASP A 49 27.28 1.46 1.86
C ASP A 49 28.74 1.92 1.91
N LEU A 50 29.02 3.06 1.29
CA LEU A 50 30.29 3.77 1.34
C LEU A 50 30.16 4.91 2.34
N LEU A 51 30.76 4.77 3.52
CA LEU A 51 30.87 5.88 4.46
C LEU A 51 31.83 6.93 3.89
N ILE A 52 31.36 8.18 3.83
CA ILE A 52 32.08 9.30 3.21
C ILE A 52 32.95 10.05 4.23
N GLU A 53 32.60 9.96 5.52
CA GLU A 53 33.27 10.60 6.64
C GLU A 53 34.21 9.61 7.35
N GLU A 54 35.27 10.10 7.99
CA GLU A 54 36.15 9.22 8.77
C GLU A 54 35.41 8.68 10.01
N PRO A 55 35.39 7.34 10.23
CA PRO A 55 34.76 6.77 11.41
C PRO A 55 35.54 7.18 12.67
N PRO A 56 34.87 7.25 13.84
CA PRO A 56 35.54 7.62 15.10
C PRO A 56 36.56 6.57 15.58
N SER A 57 36.55 5.35 15.02
CA SER A 57 37.51 4.29 15.33
C SER A 57 37.64 3.29 14.18
N ASP A 58 38.85 2.77 13.96
CA ASP A 58 39.21 1.91 12.82
C ASP A 58 38.52 0.54 12.80
N ASP A 59 38.03 0.07 13.96
CA ASP A 59 37.30 -1.19 14.09
C ASP A 59 35.88 -1.13 13.52
N LYS A 60 35.33 0.09 13.31
CA LYS A 60 33.94 0.28 12.86
C LYS A 60 33.75 0.29 11.35
N ALA A 61 34.81 0.56 10.59
CA ALA A 61 34.75 0.54 9.13
C ALA A 61 36.14 0.33 8.52
N LYS A 62 36.20 -0.35 7.38
CA LYS A 62 37.45 -0.64 6.67
C LYS A 62 37.69 0.41 5.58
N ALA A 63 38.83 1.09 5.61
CA ALA A 63 39.20 2.04 4.56
C ALA A 63 39.34 1.36 3.19
N ALA A 64 38.87 2.03 2.14
CA ALA A 64 38.98 1.65 0.75
C ALA A 64 39.17 2.89 -0.13
N TYR A 65 39.78 2.72 -1.29
CA TYR A 65 40.01 3.79 -2.25
C TYR A 65 39.02 3.67 -3.41
N TYR A 66 38.15 4.67 -3.55
CA TYR A 66 37.24 4.76 -4.68
C TYR A 66 37.84 5.67 -5.75
N ASP A 67 38.14 5.11 -6.90
CA ASP A 67 38.63 5.85 -8.06
C ASP A 67 37.44 6.53 -8.76
N LEU A 68 37.49 7.87 -8.85
CA LEU A 68 36.39 8.68 -9.38
C LEU A 68 36.32 8.66 -10.91
N VAL A 69 37.39 8.22 -11.59
CA VAL A 69 37.46 8.15 -13.06
C VAL A 69 37.04 6.77 -13.52
N SER A 70 37.65 5.71 -12.97
CA SER A 70 37.33 4.33 -13.34
C SER A 70 36.10 3.78 -12.61
N GLY A 71 35.64 4.43 -11.54
CA GLY A 71 34.52 3.94 -10.74
C GLY A 71 34.81 2.61 -10.04
N GLN A 72 36.08 2.18 -9.99
CA GLN A 72 36.51 0.97 -9.31
C GLN A 72 36.83 1.25 -7.84
N LEU A 73 36.61 0.23 -7.02
CA LEU A 73 36.98 0.23 -5.61
C LEU A 73 38.25 -0.60 -5.43
N ASN A 74 39.27 0.01 -4.82
CA ASN A 74 40.62 -0.54 -4.67
C ASN A 74 41.20 -1.07 -6.01
N PRO A 75 41.30 -0.24 -7.08
CA PRO A 75 41.91 -0.67 -8.33
C PRO A 75 43.38 -1.05 -8.13
N ASP A 76 43.89 -1.94 -8.99
CA ASP A 76 45.31 -2.39 -8.94
C ASP A 76 46.28 -1.22 -9.15
N VAL A 77 45.85 -0.21 -9.93
CA VAL A 77 46.54 1.07 -10.11
C VAL A 77 45.56 2.18 -9.79
N LEU A 78 45.87 2.97 -8.76
CA LEU A 78 45.02 4.08 -8.32
C LEU A 78 45.15 5.27 -9.28
N GLY A 79 44.02 5.73 -9.83
CA GLY A 79 43.99 6.89 -10.71
C GLY A 79 44.29 8.23 -10.01
N GLU A 80 44.48 9.30 -10.80
CA GLU A 80 44.80 10.64 -10.30
C GLU A 80 43.70 11.27 -9.43
N LYS A 81 42.45 10.85 -9.62
CA LYS A 81 41.29 11.34 -8.85
C LYS A 81 40.67 10.18 -8.09
N TYR A 82 40.96 10.10 -6.81
CA TYR A 82 40.38 9.10 -5.91
C TYR A 82 39.87 9.74 -4.63
N ARG A 83 39.03 9.00 -3.91
CA ARG A 83 38.53 9.36 -2.58
C ARG A 83 38.66 8.16 -1.65
N THR A 84 39.12 8.41 -0.42
CA THR A 84 39.02 7.42 0.65
C THR A 84 37.56 7.32 1.11
N VAL A 85 37.03 6.11 1.06
CA VAL A 85 35.70 5.73 1.58
C VAL A 85 35.87 4.61 2.59
N PHE A 86 34.88 4.37 3.44
CA PHE A 86 34.95 3.30 4.43
C PHE A 86 33.79 2.33 4.28
N LEU A 87 34.11 1.04 4.25
CA LEU A 87 33.18 -0.06 4.05
C LEU A 87 32.75 -0.66 5.38
N ALA A 88 31.54 -1.19 5.43
CA ALA A 88 31.09 -1.97 6.57
C ALA A 88 32.02 -3.18 6.80
N PRO A 89 32.37 -3.51 8.06
CA PRO A 89 33.14 -4.71 8.35
C PRO A 89 32.38 -5.95 7.93
N ALA A 90 33.08 -6.93 7.35
CA ALA A 90 32.47 -8.17 6.86
C ALA A 90 31.79 -8.92 8.02
N LYS A 91 30.45 -9.01 7.98
CA LYS A 91 29.70 -9.97 8.80
C LYS A 91 29.69 -11.32 8.06
N PRO A 92 29.90 -12.45 8.75
CA PRO A 92 29.72 -13.75 8.12
C PRO A 92 28.28 -13.86 7.61
N VAL A 93 28.12 -14.26 6.35
CA VAL A 93 26.82 -14.64 5.78
C VAL A 93 26.35 -15.85 6.58
N THR A 94 25.41 -15.67 7.50
CA THR A 94 24.77 -16.79 8.18
C THR A 94 23.81 -17.45 7.21
N ASP A 95 23.98 -18.76 7.01
CA ASP A 95 23.16 -19.58 6.13
C ASP A 95 21.65 -19.43 6.43
N GLY A 96 20.89 -19.08 5.38
CA GLY A 96 19.64 -19.77 5.07
C GLY A 96 18.38 -19.51 5.90
N SER A 97 18.30 -18.50 6.79
CA SER A 97 16.97 -18.09 7.28
C SER A 97 16.27 -17.23 6.22
N LYS A 98 15.17 -17.75 5.66
CA LYS A 98 14.28 -17.10 4.67
C LYS A 98 13.62 -15.79 5.16
N ASP A 99 14.13 -15.17 6.21
CA ASP A 99 13.56 -13.98 6.85
C ASP A 99 14.38 -12.71 6.52
N THR A 100 14.74 -12.56 5.25
CA THR A 100 15.58 -11.48 4.72
C THR A 100 14.83 -10.14 4.56
N THR A 101 13.55 -10.06 4.91
CA THR A 101 12.76 -8.84 4.63
C THR A 101 12.95 -7.72 5.66
N ARG A 102 13.59 -7.97 6.82
CA ARG A 102 13.61 -6.99 7.93
C ARG A 102 14.98 -6.61 8.50
N GLY A 103 16.07 -7.30 8.17
CA GLY A 103 17.44 -6.97 8.64
C GLY A 103 18.26 -6.17 7.62
N ALA A 104 19.32 -5.48 8.07
CA ALA A 104 20.28 -4.88 7.13
C ALA A 104 21.07 -5.96 6.38
N GLY A 105 21.13 -5.84 5.06
CA GLY A 105 21.81 -6.79 4.18
C GLY A 105 23.34 -6.74 4.28
N PRO A 106 24.05 -7.74 3.73
CA PRO A 106 25.50 -7.70 3.61
C PRO A 106 25.93 -6.44 2.86
N GLY A 107 26.96 -5.74 3.34
CA GLY A 107 27.48 -4.50 2.74
C GLY A 107 26.88 -3.20 3.29
N GLN A 108 25.85 -3.28 4.13
CA GLN A 108 25.20 -2.11 4.75
C GLN A 108 25.69 -1.86 6.19
N PHE A 109 25.64 -0.60 6.63
CA PHE A 109 25.94 -0.26 8.02
C PHE A 109 24.72 -0.47 8.92
N ALA A 110 24.78 -1.49 9.79
CA ALA A 110 23.86 -1.67 10.90
C ALA A 110 24.59 -2.31 12.08
N PRO A 111 25.04 -1.52 13.08
CA PRO A 111 24.78 -0.09 13.31
C PRO A 111 25.54 0.89 12.39
N CYS A 112 25.15 2.17 12.44
CA CYS A 112 25.91 3.27 11.83
C CYS A 112 27.33 3.34 12.42
N ALA A 113 28.35 3.47 11.55
CA ALA A 113 29.75 3.57 11.97
C ALA A 113 30.07 4.77 12.88
N CYS A 114 29.35 5.89 12.77
CA CYS A 114 29.64 7.10 13.55
C CYS A 114 28.91 7.11 14.90
N CYS A 115 27.58 7.01 14.90
CA CYS A 115 26.79 7.10 16.14
C CYS A 115 26.51 5.75 16.81
N ASN A 116 26.84 4.63 16.16
CA ASN A 116 26.56 3.27 16.63
C ASN A 116 25.07 2.97 16.88
N GLN A 117 24.17 3.72 16.25
CA GLN A 117 22.72 3.53 16.35
C GLN A 117 22.19 2.71 15.17
N MET A 118 21.15 1.92 15.41
CA MET A 118 20.38 1.16 14.42
C MET A 118 18.98 1.77 14.29
N ALA A 119 18.28 1.46 13.20
CA ALA A 119 16.84 1.65 13.17
C ALA A 119 16.14 0.49 13.90
N GLY A 120 14.82 0.59 14.10
CA GLY A 120 14.02 -0.46 14.74
C GLY A 120 14.18 -1.82 14.05
N HIS A 121 13.94 -2.91 14.80
CA HIS A 121 14.02 -4.29 14.31
C HIS A 121 15.36 -4.70 13.68
N GLY A 122 16.47 -4.04 14.05
CA GLY A 122 17.80 -4.39 13.54
C GLY A 122 18.09 -3.86 12.13
N GLN A 123 17.29 -2.91 11.64
CA GLN A 123 17.50 -2.25 10.34
C GLN A 123 18.67 -1.26 10.35
N SER A 124 19.19 -0.97 9.17
CA SER A 124 20.18 0.10 8.99
C SER A 124 19.57 1.46 9.32
N SER A 125 20.29 2.26 10.11
CA SER A 125 19.94 3.66 10.33
C SER A 125 20.32 4.56 9.15
N VAL A 126 21.06 4.04 8.17
CA VAL A 126 21.42 4.71 6.92
C VAL A 126 20.25 4.63 5.95
N GLN A 127 19.65 5.77 5.65
CA GLN A 127 18.38 5.87 4.96
C GLN A 127 18.50 6.90 3.83
N ASP A 128 17.68 6.70 2.79
CA ASP A 128 17.56 7.64 1.69
C ASP A 128 16.94 8.96 2.14
N HIS A 129 17.01 9.96 1.27
CA HIS A 129 16.36 11.26 1.46
C HIS A 129 14.96 11.32 0.84
N GLN A 130 14.36 10.19 0.48
CA GLN A 130 13.00 10.19 -0.04
C GLN A 130 12.03 10.53 1.09
N THR A 131 11.13 11.46 0.81
CA THR A 131 10.08 11.84 1.76
C THR A 131 9.03 10.74 1.79
N LYS A 132 8.85 10.08 2.94
CA LYS A 132 7.93 8.94 3.13
C LYS A 132 6.98 9.18 4.31
N GLY A 133 5.82 8.53 4.28
CA GLY A 133 4.81 8.61 5.34
C GLY A 133 3.93 9.86 5.29
N ASP A 134 3.13 10.08 6.34
CA ASP A 134 2.14 11.16 6.38
C ASP A 134 2.59 12.41 7.15
N GLN A 135 3.63 12.29 8.00
CA GLN A 135 4.09 13.41 8.82
C GLN A 135 4.53 14.64 7.98
N PRO A 136 5.23 14.49 6.84
CA PRO A 136 5.55 15.64 5.98
C PRO A 136 4.29 16.33 5.44
N PHE A 137 3.26 15.56 5.06
CA PHE A 137 1.99 16.10 4.62
C PHE A 137 1.25 16.83 5.76
N GLN A 138 1.30 16.29 6.98
CA GLN A 138 0.77 16.95 8.17
C GLN A 138 1.44 18.31 8.45
N ALA A 139 2.76 18.41 8.27
CA ALA A 139 3.49 19.65 8.46
C ALA A 139 3.07 20.74 7.45
N LEU A 140 2.83 20.36 6.19
CA LEU A 140 2.31 21.25 5.15
C LEU A 140 0.89 21.70 5.48
N LEU A 141 0.01 20.76 5.88
CA LEU A 141 -1.35 21.06 6.30
C LEU A 141 -1.41 22.01 7.51
N GLY A 142 -0.60 21.75 8.54
CA GLY A 142 -0.50 22.64 9.69
C GLY A 142 -0.02 24.03 9.31
N SER A 143 0.89 24.14 8.33
CA SER A 143 1.33 25.43 7.78
C SER A 143 0.22 26.12 6.98
N GLN A 144 -0.52 25.37 6.16
CA GLN A 144 -1.66 25.87 5.39
C GLN A 144 -2.76 26.43 6.31
N LEU A 145 -3.07 25.74 7.42
CA LEU A 145 -4.02 26.25 8.42
C LEU A 145 -3.50 27.49 9.16
N ARG A 146 -2.19 27.58 9.44
CA ARG A 146 -1.60 28.74 10.14
C ARG A 146 -1.71 30.02 9.32
N ILE A 147 -1.50 29.93 8.00
CA ILE A 147 -1.54 31.09 7.10
C ILE A 147 -2.96 31.58 6.77
N GLN A 148 -3.99 30.76 7.00
CA GLN A 148 -5.38 31.18 6.78
C GLN A 148 -5.75 32.30 7.77
N PRO A 149 -6.42 33.37 7.32
CA PRO A 149 -6.95 34.39 8.23
C PRO A 149 -8.05 33.77 9.12
N PRO A 150 -8.12 34.12 10.41
CA PRO A 150 -9.24 33.69 11.25
C PRO A 150 -10.53 34.41 10.82
N GLY A 151 -11.65 33.70 10.89
CA GLY A 151 -12.98 34.24 10.61
C GLY A 151 -13.43 35.31 11.62
N PRO A 152 -14.47 36.10 11.30
CA PRO A 152 -14.92 37.22 12.12
C PRO A 152 -15.52 36.80 13.48
N GLN A 153 -15.95 35.54 13.63
CA GLN A 153 -16.52 35.01 14.86
C GLN A 153 -15.48 34.98 16.01
N GLN A 154 -15.95 35.15 17.26
CA GLN A 154 -15.11 34.98 18.44
C GLN A 154 -14.70 33.51 18.61
N GLN A 155 -13.53 33.30 19.23
CA GLN A 155 -13.07 31.97 19.61
C GLN A 155 -14.03 31.36 20.63
N THR A 156 -14.50 30.13 20.38
CA THR A 156 -15.32 29.36 21.31
C THR A 156 -14.64 28.04 21.65
N SER A 157 -15.08 27.36 22.71
CA SER A 157 -14.62 26.01 23.06
C SER A 157 -14.94 24.98 21.95
N PHE A 158 -16.04 25.17 21.23
CA PHE A 158 -16.45 24.35 20.09
C PHE A 158 -15.56 24.60 18.86
N ALA A 159 -15.33 25.86 18.46
CA ALA A 159 -14.62 26.24 17.23
C ALA A 159 -13.43 27.20 17.51
N PRO A 160 -12.32 26.70 18.09
CA PRO A 160 -11.21 27.55 18.51
C PRO A 160 -10.42 28.17 17.34
N LEU A 161 -10.42 27.53 16.17
CA LEU A 161 -9.70 28.03 15.00
C LEU A 161 -10.49 29.09 14.19
N ARG A 162 -11.67 29.52 14.68
CA ARG A 162 -12.49 30.59 14.08
C ARG A 162 -12.74 30.36 12.57
N GLY A 163 -13.19 29.17 12.19
CA GLY A 163 -13.54 28.86 10.80
C GLY A 163 -12.36 28.58 9.86
N ARG A 164 -11.11 28.47 10.35
CA ARG A 164 -10.01 27.95 9.53
C ARG A 164 -10.23 26.46 9.29
N LYS A 165 -10.40 26.10 8.02
CA LYS A 165 -10.73 24.74 7.60
C LYS A 165 -9.89 24.33 6.40
N VAL A 166 -9.54 23.05 6.33
CA VAL A 166 -8.94 22.46 5.13
C VAL A 166 -9.67 21.18 4.76
N LEU A 167 -10.01 21.07 3.49
CA LEU A 167 -10.52 19.84 2.92
C LEU A 167 -9.38 19.03 2.29
N ILE A 168 -9.20 17.80 2.74
CA ILE A 168 -8.20 16.88 2.16
C ILE A 168 -8.89 15.94 1.19
N PHE A 169 -8.29 15.75 0.01
CA PHE A 169 -8.67 14.70 -0.93
C PHE A 169 -7.59 13.62 -1.03
N SER A 170 -8.05 12.38 -1.06
CA SER A 170 -7.25 11.18 -1.31
C SER A 170 -7.98 10.24 -2.26
N ASP A 171 -7.26 9.65 -3.22
CA ASP A 171 -7.81 8.65 -4.15
C ASP A 171 -8.05 7.28 -3.51
N SER A 172 -7.60 7.08 -2.27
CA SER A 172 -7.81 5.85 -1.51
C SER A 172 -8.64 6.11 -0.25
N ARG A 173 -9.72 5.33 -0.08
CA ARG A 173 -10.57 5.32 1.13
C ARG A 173 -9.74 5.04 2.38
N GLN A 174 -8.83 4.07 2.26
CA GLN A 174 -7.93 3.64 3.33
C GLN A 174 -6.92 4.74 3.71
N VAL A 175 -6.39 5.47 2.71
CA VAL A 175 -5.49 6.60 2.98
C VAL A 175 -6.26 7.76 3.62
N ALA A 176 -7.48 8.05 3.18
CA ALA A 176 -8.31 9.10 3.77
C ALA A 176 -8.62 8.82 5.25
N ALA A 177 -9.05 7.60 5.56
CA ALA A 177 -9.33 7.13 6.91
C ALA A 177 -8.09 7.18 7.82
N ARG A 178 -6.96 6.66 7.33
CA ARG A 178 -5.68 6.66 8.05
C ARG A 178 -5.19 8.07 8.35
N LEU A 179 -5.26 8.97 7.37
CA LEU A 179 -4.86 10.38 7.54
C LEU A 179 -5.66 11.06 8.65
N ALA A 180 -6.97 10.84 8.74
CA ALA A 180 -7.78 11.46 9.79
C ALA A 180 -7.22 11.17 11.19
N GLY A 181 -6.87 9.89 11.48
CA GLY A 181 -6.27 9.52 12.76
C GLY A 181 -4.82 10.00 12.92
N THR A 182 -3.97 9.79 11.90
CA THR A 182 -2.53 10.11 12.02
C THR A 182 -2.25 11.60 12.12
N LEU A 183 -3.03 12.45 11.43
CA LEU A 183 -2.87 13.91 11.47
C LEU A 183 -3.07 14.47 12.89
N GLN A 184 -4.09 13.98 13.60
CA GLN A 184 -4.37 14.40 14.98
C GLN A 184 -3.26 13.95 15.93
N ASN A 185 -2.75 12.72 15.77
CA ASN A 185 -1.67 12.18 16.59
C ASN A 185 -0.36 12.96 16.40
N TYR A 186 0.06 13.23 15.16
CA TYR A 186 1.26 14.03 14.89
C TYR A 186 1.10 15.47 15.38
N SER A 187 -0.07 16.08 15.14
CA SER A 187 -0.35 17.44 15.61
C SER A 187 -0.31 17.53 17.14
N LEU A 188 -0.85 16.53 17.85
CA LEU A 188 -0.80 16.46 19.31
C LEU A 188 0.63 16.33 19.80
N ARG A 189 1.41 15.40 19.23
CA ARG A 189 2.81 15.16 19.61
C ARG A 189 3.66 16.42 19.47
N ASP A 190 3.48 17.15 18.37
CA ASP A 190 4.23 18.37 18.11
C ASP A 190 3.80 19.52 19.04
N ALA A 191 2.52 19.63 19.35
CA ALA A 191 2.02 20.57 20.34
C ALA A 191 2.54 20.25 21.75
N VAL A 192 2.47 19.00 22.20
CA VAL A 192 2.95 18.56 23.52
C VAL A 192 4.45 18.86 23.70
N ARG A 193 5.24 18.70 22.64
CA ARG A 193 6.69 19.00 22.67
C ARG A 193 6.98 20.47 22.99
N ALA A 194 6.09 21.40 22.62
CA ALA A 194 6.20 22.81 22.97
C ALA A 194 5.49 23.16 24.30
N LEU A 195 4.31 22.60 24.54
CA LEU A 195 3.48 22.86 25.72
C LEU A 195 4.13 22.38 27.01
N LEU A 196 4.78 21.21 26.99
CA LEU A 196 5.38 20.62 28.18
C LEU A 196 6.47 21.50 28.81
N PRO A 197 7.55 21.92 28.08
CA PRO A 197 8.57 22.78 28.67
C PRO A 197 8.03 24.18 29.03
N LEU A 198 7.08 24.72 28.27
CA LEU A 198 6.41 25.99 28.60
C LEU A 198 5.62 25.90 29.90
N GLY A 199 4.80 24.86 30.05
CA GLY A 199 4.03 24.60 31.27
C GLY A 199 4.93 24.44 32.47
N TYR A 200 6.04 23.71 32.32
CA TYR A 200 7.05 23.57 33.36
C TYR A 200 7.70 24.91 33.74
N LYS A 201 7.92 25.81 32.76
CA LYS A 201 8.40 27.18 33.00
C LYS A 201 7.36 28.03 33.75
N ILE A 202 6.07 27.87 33.45
CA ILE A 202 4.98 28.56 34.16
C ILE A 202 4.92 28.08 35.61
N LEU A 203 4.86 26.77 35.84
CA LEU A 203 4.79 26.18 37.18
C LEU A 203 6.03 26.47 38.03
N SER A 204 7.22 26.57 37.42
CA SER A 204 8.45 26.90 38.15
C SER A 204 8.55 28.37 38.59
N ARG A 205 7.74 29.26 38.01
CA ARG A 205 7.63 30.68 38.43
C ARG A 205 6.63 30.88 39.57
N ASP A 206 5.75 29.92 39.83
CA ASP A 206 4.80 29.99 40.94
C ASP A 206 5.54 29.79 42.28
N PRO A 207 5.47 30.74 43.24
CA PRO A 207 6.22 30.67 44.50
C PRO A 207 5.83 29.49 45.39
N ASP A 208 4.56 29.06 45.33
CA ASP A 208 4.01 28.03 46.19
C ASP A 208 4.23 26.63 45.56
N PHE A 209 4.07 26.53 44.24
CA PHE A 209 4.16 25.27 43.50
C PHE A 209 5.59 24.88 43.11
N SER A 210 6.48 25.85 42.88
CA SER A 210 7.88 25.58 42.47
C SER A 210 8.63 24.65 43.42
N LYS A 211 8.27 24.65 44.72
CA LYS A 211 8.88 23.80 45.75
C LYS A 211 8.43 22.34 45.70
N THR A 212 7.38 22.00 44.97
CA THR A 212 6.88 20.62 44.82
C THR A 212 7.00 20.13 43.38
N LEU A 213 7.44 20.98 42.46
CA LEU A 213 7.51 20.69 41.02
C LEU A 213 8.46 19.53 40.70
N VAL A 214 7.88 18.44 40.19
CA VAL A 214 8.57 17.23 39.74
C VAL A 214 8.06 16.82 38.36
N LEU A 215 8.74 15.88 37.70
CA LEU A 215 8.40 15.45 36.35
C LEU A 215 7.04 14.77 36.26
N ASN A 216 6.55 14.19 37.37
CA ASN A 216 5.20 13.62 37.43
C ASN A 216 4.08 14.67 37.25
N HIS A 217 4.40 15.96 37.37
CA HIS A 217 3.48 17.07 37.03
C HIS A 217 3.49 17.40 35.53
N ALA A 218 4.04 16.55 34.66
CA ALA A 218 4.07 16.76 33.21
C ALA A 218 2.67 16.94 32.61
N TYR A 219 1.69 16.13 33.03
CA TYR A 219 0.31 16.27 32.58
C TYR A 219 -0.29 17.63 32.96
N LEU A 220 -0.15 18.03 34.23
CA LEU A 220 -0.56 19.37 34.70
C LEU A 220 0.14 20.49 33.91
N SER A 221 1.44 20.34 33.64
CA SER A 221 2.22 21.32 32.87
C SER A 221 1.61 21.53 31.49
N VAL A 222 1.28 20.44 30.79
CA VAL A 222 0.65 20.50 29.47
C VAL A 222 -0.73 21.15 29.52
N LEU A 223 -1.58 20.81 30.51
CA LEU A 223 -2.90 21.43 30.68
C LEU A 223 -2.82 22.95 30.95
N VAL A 224 -1.93 23.38 31.84
CA VAL A 224 -1.77 24.80 32.21
C VAL A 224 -1.26 25.62 31.02
N ALA A 225 -0.28 25.09 30.27
CA ALA A 225 0.21 25.75 29.06
C ALA A 225 -0.87 25.82 27.97
N ALA A 226 -1.62 24.73 27.78
CA ALA A 226 -2.69 24.67 26.78
C ALA A 226 -3.80 25.67 27.09
N HIS A 227 -4.24 25.76 28.35
CA HIS A 227 -5.23 26.75 28.79
C HIS A 227 -4.73 28.19 28.61
N LYS A 228 -3.46 28.46 28.96
CA LYS A 228 -2.87 29.80 28.78
C LYS A 228 -2.88 30.25 27.32
N LEU A 229 -2.54 29.34 26.41
CA LEU A 229 -2.36 29.64 25.00
C LEU A 229 -3.61 29.42 24.15
N GLY A 230 -4.74 28.97 24.73
CA GLY A 230 -5.91 28.65 23.94
C GLY A 230 -5.75 27.41 23.06
N VAL A 231 -4.76 26.55 23.34
CA VAL A 231 -4.46 25.35 22.56
C VAL A 231 -5.39 24.21 23.00
N ARG A 232 -6.11 23.61 22.05
CA ARG A 232 -7.07 22.53 22.33
C ARG A 232 -6.36 21.19 22.44
N LEU A 233 -6.40 20.54 23.60
CA LEU A 233 -5.92 19.16 23.75
C LEU A 233 -7.08 18.20 23.49
N ARG A 234 -6.98 17.39 22.44
CA ARG A 234 -7.92 16.30 22.16
C ARG A 234 -7.12 15.08 21.72
N PRO A 235 -6.50 14.34 22.65
CA PRO A 235 -5.96 13.02 22.33
C PRO A 235 -7.12 12.11 21.88
N GLN A 236 -6.80 11.10 21.06
CA GLN A 236 -7.73 10.00 20.85
C GLN A 236 -7.94 9.30 22.20
N LEU A 237 -9.20 9.22 22.65
CA LEU A 237 -9.57 8.63 23.94
C LEU A 237 -10.01 7.17 23.73
N GLY A 238 -9.64 6.30 24.67
CA GLY A 238 -10.32 5.01 24.83
C GLY A 238 -11.75 5.18 25.34
N ASP A 239 -12.57 4.13 25.23
CA ASP A 239 -14.02 4.21 25.51
C ASP A 239 -14.36 4.61 26.97
N ALA A 240 -13.43 4.35 27.91
CA ALA A 240 -13.55 4.72 29.32
C ALA A 240 -12.67 5.90 29.76
N GLU A 241 -11.94 6.55 28.84
CA GLU A 241 -11.04 7.65 29.16
C GLU A 241 -11.73 9.02 29.09
N THR A 242 -11.36 9.93 29.99
CA THR A 242 -11.82 11.32 29.98
C THR A 242 -10.64 12.27 30.11
N LEU A 243 -10.71 13.41 29.43
CA LEU A 243 -9.70 14.46 29.55
C LEU A 243 -10.16 15.52 30.56
N SER A 244 -9.30 15.85 31.52
CA SER A 244 -9.56 16.94 32.46
C SER A 244 -9.42 18.30 31.78
N GLU A 245 -10.28 19.26 32.14
CA GLU A 245 -10.23 20.64 31.65
C GLU A 245 -9.87 21.62 32.80
N VAL A 246 -9.31 22.78 32.45
CA VAL A 246 -9.02 23.87 33.38
C VAL A 246 -10.20 24.83 33.39
N GLU A 247 -10.75 25.14 34.57
CA GLU A 247 -11.90 26.04 34.72
C GLU A 247 -11.59 27.47 34.23
N GLY A 248 -12.52 28.06 33.48
CA GLY A 248 -12.43 29.44 32.97
C GLY A 248 -12.34 29.55 31.44
N PRO A 249 -12.41 30.77 30.88
CA PRO A 249 -12.28 30.98 29.44
C PRO A 249 -10.84 30.73 28.97
N SER A 250 -10.69 29.97 27.88
CA SER A 250 -9.42 29.70 27.21
C SER A 250 -9.38 30.44 25.86
N PRO A 251 -8.34 31.23 25.54
CA PRO A 251 -7.14 31.50 26.35
C PRO A 251 -7.43 32.35 27.60
N GLY A 252 -6.77 32.00 28.71
CA GLY A 252 -6.97 32.65 30.01
C GLY A 252 -5.70 32.70 30.87
N PRO A 253 -5.71 33.44 32.00
CA PRO A 253 -4.58 33.43 32.93
C PRO A 253 -4.38 32.02 33.49
N SER A 254 -3.11 31.58 33.60
CA SER A 254 -2.80 30.29 34.22
C SER A 254 -3.24 30.26 35.68
N PRO A 255 -3.79 29.14 36.19
CA PRO A 255 -4.05 28.96 37.61
C PRO A 255 -2.78 29.21 38.43
N ALA A 256 -2.91 29.78 39.62
CA ALA A 256 -1.78 30.11 40.50
C ALA A 256 -2.08 29.77 41.96
N GLY A 257 -1.02 29.55 42.75
CA GLY A 257 -1.12 29.24 44.18
C GLY A 257 -2.07 28.07 44.49
N ILE A 258 -3.06 28.29 45.35
CA ILE A 258 -4.02 27.27 45.80
C ILE A 258 -4.79 26.63 44.63
N GLN A 259 -5.09 27.38 43.57
CA GLN A 259 -5.85 26.86 42.42
C GLN A 259 -5.09 25.76 41.69
N LEU A 260 -3.75 25.81 41.63
CA LEU A 260 -2.94 24.75 41.03
C LEU A 260 -3.04 23.45 41.83
N PHE A 261 -3.03 23.53 43.16
CA PHE A 261 -3.17 22.36 44.03
C PHE A 261 -4.58 21.76 43.98
N GLN A 262 -5.61 22.60 43.88
CA GLN A 262 -6.99 22.16 43.66
C GLN A 262 -7.13 21.43 42.33
N LEU A 263 -6.62 22.04 41.25
CA LEU A 263 -6.61 21.43 39.91
C LEU A 263 -5.88 20.08 39.93
N LEU A 264 -4.66 20.02 40.48
CA LEU A 264 -3.89 18.77 40.58
C LEU A 264 -4.65 17.67 41.32
N SER A 265 -5.41 18.02 42.36
CA SER A 265 -6.19 17.07 43.16
C SER A 265 -7.46 16.58 42.44
N SER A 266 -7.97 17.35 41.49
CA SER A 266 -9.18 17.02 40.71
C SER A 266 -8.89 16.36 39.36
N LEU A 267 -7.61 16.24 38.95
CA LEU A 267 -7.25 15.64 37.68
C LEU A 267 -7.68 14.16 37.62
N SER A 268 -8.39 13.80 36.56
CA SER A 268 -8.51 12.40 36.12
C SER A 268 -7.14 11.87 35.69
N ARG A 269 -7.01 10.54 35.62
CA ARG A 269 -5.80 9.90 35.07
C ARG A 269 -5.54 10.43 33.66
N CYS A 270 -4.29 10.75 33.36
CA CYS A 270 -3.92 11.24 32.02
C CYS A 270 -4.30 10.19 30.95
N PRO A 271 -5.01 10.58 29.87
CA PRO A 271 -5.33 9.67 28.77
C PRO A 271 -4.06 9.05 28.16
N GLN A 272 -4.11 7.75 27.81
CA GLN A 272 -2.94 7.00 27.36
C GLN A 272 -2.21 7.66 26.20
N ARG A 273 -2.95 8.17 25.20
CA ARG A 273 -2.38 8.85 24.03
C ARG A 273 -1.65 10.15 24.37
N LEU A 274 -2.15 10.90 25.35
CA LEU A 274 -1.48 12.10 25.83
C LEU A 274 -0.25 11.75 26.66
N MET A 275 -0.32 10.72 27.51
CA MET A 275 0.82 10.22 28.27
C MET A 275 1.93 9.69 27.36
N GLN A 276 1.56 9.04 26.26
CA GLN A 276 2.49 8.62 25.22
C GLN A 276 3.21 9.82 24.62
N ALA A 277 2.47 10.83 24.17
CA ALA A 277 3.04 12.05 23.61
C ALA A 277 3.98 12.76 24.60
N ILE A 278 3.66 12.76 25.90
CA ILE A 278 4.51 13.30 26.97
C ILE A 278 5.81 12.48 27.10
N SER A 279 5.69 11.15 27.24
CA SER A 279 6.84 10.24 27.39
C SER A 279 7.80 10.33 26.19
N ASP A 280 7.25 10.44 24.99
CA ASP A 280 8.00 10.52 23.73
C ASP A 280 8.83 11.82 23.61
N THR A 281 8.53 12.86 24.39
CA THR A 281 9.39 14.07 24.46
C THR A 281 10.73 13.81 25.17
N PHE A 282 10.82 12.76 25.97
CA PHE A 282 12.01 12.41 26.76
C PHE A 282 12.75 11.18 26.21
N LYS A 283 12.02 10.29 25.53
CA LYS A 283 12.55 9.03 24.99
C LYS A 283 11.94 8.79 23.62
N HIS A 284 12.73 8.96 22.56
CA HIS A 284 12.34 8.43 21.26
C HIS A 284 13.54 7.79 20.57
N THR A 285 13.64 6.47 20.73
CA THR A 285 14.79 5.63 20.36
C THR A 285 15.16 5.66 18.88
N ASN A 286 14.33 6.24 17.99
CA ASN A 286 14.49 6.14 16.55
C ASN A 286 14.60 7.48 15.76
N MET A 287 14.45 8.65 16.39
CA MET A 287 14.43 9.94 15.66
C MET A 287 15.37 11.03 16.22
N GLY A 288 15.83 10.90 17.48
CA GLY A 288 16.66 11.94 18.13
C GLY A 288 15.95 13.30 18.24
N LEU A 289 14.64 13.28 18.52
CA LEU A 289 13.78 14.48 18.66
C LEU A 289 13.30 14.69 20.10
N ASP A 290 13.97 14.08 21.06
CA ASP A 290 13.79 14.35 22.48
C ASP A 290 14.30 15.75 22.85
N LEU A 291 13.86 16.26 24.01
CA LEU A 291 14.18 17.61 24.44
C LEU A 291 15.70 17.85 24.65
N GLU A 292 16.49 16.81 24.92
CA GLU A 292 17.94 16.94 25.07
C GLU A 292 18.62 17.04 23.70
N ALA A 293 18.26 16.16 22.76
CA ALA A 293 18.76 16.20 21.38
C ALA A 293 18.38 17.51 20.65
N LEU A 294 17.25 18.12 21.01
CA LEU A 294 16.79 19.44 20.54
C LEU A 294 17.42 20.63 21.30
N ALA A 295 18.30 20.38 22.26
CA ALA A 295 18.94 21.40 23.08
C ALA A 295 17.93 22.35 23.75
N ILE A 296 16.81 21.79 24.23
CA ILE A 296 15.74 22.51 24.94
C ILE A 296 15.79 22.24 26.44
N ALA A 297 15.85 20.96 26.84
CA ALA A 297 15.79 20.60 28.26
C ALA A 297 16.47 19.26 28.54
N THR A 298 16.89 19.07 29.79
CA THR A 298 17.47 17.81 30.27
C THR A 298 16.79 17.34 31.55
N ILE A 299 16.70 16.03 31.73
CA ILE A 299 16.25 15.45 33.00
C ILE A 299 17.34 15.65 34.06
N GLY A 300 16.92 16.08 35.25
CA GLY A 300 17.80 16.28 36.38
C GLY A 300 17.11 16.01 37.70
N GLU A 301 17.82 16.34 38.76
CA GLU A 301 17.34 16.25 40.13
C GLU A 301 16.44 17.46 40.49
N PRO A 302 15.43 17.26 41.35
CA PRO A 302 14.73 18.34 42.03
C PRO A 302 15.63 19.09 43.02
N PRO A 303 15.39 20.39 43.30
CA PRO A 303 16.22 21.21 44.21
C PRO A 303 16.42 20.61 45.61
N GLN A 304 15.42 19.89 46.13
CA GLN A 304 15.46 19.26 47.45
C GLN A 304 16.45 18.10 47.49
N ILE A 305 16.72 17.46 46.34
CA ILE A 305 17.60 16.29 46.21
C ILE A 305 19.05 16.71 45.95
N SER A 306 19.29 17.88 45.34
CA SER A 306 20.64 18.39 45.05
C SER A 306 21.57 18.35 46.27
N SER A 307 21.06 18.74 47.45
CA SER A 307 21.82 18.73 48.72
C SER A 307 22.30 17.33 49.17
N LYS A 308 21.60 16.25 48.76
CA LYS A 308 21.99 14.86 49.05
C LYS A 308 23.09 14.39 48.10
N ILE A 309 23.06 14.83 46.83
CA ILE A 309 24.06 14.47 45.83
C ILE A 309 25.40 15.13 46.13
N VAL A 310 25.39 16.41 46.55
CA VAL A 310 26.61 17.15 46.89
C VAL A 310 27.39 16.51 48.06
N LYS A 311 26.69 15.81 48.97
CA LYS A 311 27.29 15.06 50.09
C LYS A 311 27.95 13.74 49.69
N LEU A 312 27.78 13.27 48.45
CA LEU A 312 28.44 12.06 47.97
C LEU A 312 29.97 12.27 47.92
N PRO A 313 30.77 11.20 48.11
CA PRO A 313 32.22 11.30 48.06
C PRO A 313 32.71 11.77 46.69
N ASP A 314 33.81 12.53 46.67
CA ASP A 314 34.41 13.04 45.44
C ASP A 314 34.83 11.90 44.51
N LEU A 315 34.69 12.14 43.20
CA LEU A 315 35.17 11.23 42.16
C LEU A 315 36.40 11.86 41.52
N PRO A 316 37.62 11.36 41.81
CA PRO A 316 38.86 11.96 41.32
C PRO A 316 38.86 12.12 39.79
N GLY A 317 39.20 13.32 39.33
CA GLY A 317 39.31 13.67 37.92
C GLY A 317 38.00 13.91 37.17
N VAL A 318 36.82 13.85 37.83
CA VAL A 318 35.53 14.13 37.16
C VAL A 318 34.51 14.87 38.03
N ALA A 319 34.47 14.63 39.34
CA ALA A 319 33.54 15.31 40.26
C ALA A 319 34.18 15.63 41.62
N GLU A 320 34.96 16.71 41.64
CA GLU A 320 35.64 17.24 42.84
C GLU A 320 34.96 18.51 43.37
N THR A 321 34.09 19.14 42.58
CA THR A 321 33.28 20.29 42.99
C THR A 321 31.82 19.88 43.17
N GLU A 322 31.07 20.66 43.94
CA GLU A 322 29.63 20.41 44.15
C GLU A 322 28.85 20.39 42.83
N GLU A 323 29.15 21.32 41.92
CA GLU A 323 28.53 21.39 40.59
C GLU A 323 28.90 20.17 39.72
N ALA A 324 30.17 19.76 39.72
CA ALA A 324 30.61 18.60 38.98
C ALA A 324 29.92 17.30 39.46
N LYS A 325 29.65 17.17 40.76
CA LYS A 325 28.87 16.04 41.31
C LYS A 325 27.46 15.96 40.73
N LEU A 326 26.78 17.11 40.60
CA LEU A 326 25.44 17.17 40.00
C LEU A 326 25.48 16.76 38.53
N THR A 327 26.46 17.23 37.76
CA THR A 327 26.57 16.87 36.34
C THR A 327 26.83 15.37 36.11
N VAL A 328 27.62 14.70 36.97
CA VAL A 328 27.82 13.25 36.91
C VAL A 328 26.54 12.49 37.25
N CYS A 329 25.76 12.97 38.23
CA CYS A 329 24.44 12.42 38.52
C CYS A 329 23.50 12.52 37.30
N ARG A 330 23.48 13.68 36.63
CA ARG A 330 22.66 13.90 35.43
C ARG A 330 23.12 13.02 34.26
N ALA A 331 24.41 12.77 34.10
CA ALA A 331 24.92 11.80 33.12
C ALA A 331 24.42 10.36 33.40
N TRP A 332 24.31 9.98 34.68
CA TRP A 332 23.71 8.70 35.07
C TRP A 332 22.20 8.67 34.81
N LEU A 333 21.47 9.76 35.09
CA LEU A 333 20.05 9.87 34.77
C LEU A 333 19.80 9.79 33.25
N ARG A 334 20.65 10.40 32.43
CA ARG A 334 20.60 10.30 30.97
C ARG A 334 20.72 8.86 30.47
N CYS A 335 21.53 8.03 31.14
CA CYS A 335 21.60 6.61 30.77
C CYS A 335 20.22 5.92 30.91
N TRP A 336 19.47 6.26 31.94
CA TRP A 336 18.11 5.74 32.13
C TRP A 336 17.11 6.29 31.11
N THR A 337 17.21 7.57 30.72
CA THR A 337 16.26 8.17 29.76
C THR A 337 16.38 7.55 28.38
N LEU A 338 17.61 7.23 27.94
CA LEU A 338 17.87 6.52 26.69
C LEU A 338 17.29 5.10 26.73
N ASP A 339 17.70 4.31 27.71
CA ASP A 339 17.21 2.94 27.93
C ASP A 339 17.61 2.52 29.36
N PRO A 340 16.66 2.27 30.29
CA PRO A 340 15.37 1.57 30.10
C PRO A 340 14.11 2.43 29.95
N GLY A 341 14.15 3.74 30.24
CA GLY A 341 12.99 4.65 30.23
C GLY A 341 12.58 5.17 31.62
N ILE A 342 11.58 6.07 31.63
CA ILE A 342 11.06 6.76 32.83
C ILE A 342 9.63 6.29 33.11
N TRP A 343 9.35 5.92 34.36
CA TRP A 343 8.01 5.54 34.81
C TRP A 343 7.24 6.75 35.35
N PHE A 344 6.09 7.06 34.74
CA PHE A 344 5.13 8.05 35.22
C PHE A 344 3.98 7.34 35.94
N SER A 345 3.40 7.98 36.97
CA SER A 345 2.31 7.36 37.75
C SER A 345 1.07 7.04 36.91
N ASP A 346 0.85 7.78 35.83
CA ASP A 346 -0.32 7.62 34.97
C ASP A 346 -0.15 6.50 33.91
N MET A 347 1.07 5.98 33.70
CA MET A 347 1.32 4.93 32.70
C MET A 347 0.51 3.65 32.99
N PRO A 348 -0.08 3.00 31.98
CA PRO A 348 -0.77 1.72 32.15
C PRO A 348 0.22 0.60 32.44
N ASP A 349 -0.24 -0.42 33.16
CA ASP A 349 0.61 -1.57 33.54
C ASP A 349 1.09 -2.37 32.33
N SER A 350 0.34 -2.37 31.22
CA SER A 350 0.74 -3.02 29.96
C SER A 350 2.04 -2.47 29.39
N TRP A 351 2.39 -1.21 29.67
CA TRP A 351 3.65 -0.61 29.20
C TRP A 351 4.88 -1.13 29.96
N TRP A 352 4.68 -1.98 30.96
CA TRP A 352 5.74 -2.73 31.61
C TRP A 352 6.43 -3.66 30.62
N ASN A 353 7.76 -3.69 30.63
CA ASN A 353 8.62 -4.42 29.69
C ASN A 353 8.51 -4.00 28.22
N GLU A 354 7.47 -3.27 27.83
CA GLU A 354 7.28 -2.69 26.50
C GLU A 354 8.01 -1.33 26.37
N ARG A 355 7.65 -0.35 27.22
CA ARG A 355 8.20 1.02 27.16
C ARG A 355 9.19 1.34 28.28
N VAL A 356 8.99 0.74 29.45
CA VAL A 356 9.87 0.89 30.62
C VAL A 356 10.29 -0.49 31.11
N ARG A 357 11.60 -0.72 31.20
CA ARG A 357 12.17 -2.03 31.60
C ARG A 357 12.88 -1.94 32.94
N SER A 358 12.91 -3.06 33.67
CA SER A 358 13.67 -3.17 34.93
C SER A 358 15.18 -3.21 34.65
N HIS A 359 15.98 -2.55 35.48
CA HIS A 359 17.44 -2.49 35.32
C HIS A 359 18.18 -2.33 36.65
N GLN A 360 19.45 -2.72 36.70
CA GLN A 360 20.27 -2.68 37.93
C GLN A 360 20.98 -1.33 38.17
N GLY A 361 20.77 -0.35 37.29
CA GLY A 361 21.44 0.96 37.34
C GLY A 361 22.93 0.96 36.96
N VAL A 362 23.47 -0.18 36.55
CA VAL A 362 24.86 -0.32 36.09
C VAL A 362 24.90 -0.17 34.57
N PHE A 363 25.41 0.96 34.09
CA PHE A 363 25.47 1.25 32.65
C PHE A 363 26.91 1.22 32.14
N THR A 364 27.13 0.53 31.03
CA THR A 364 28.42 0.53 30.33
C THR A 364 28.80 1.94 29.87
N ALA A 365 27.83 2.78 29.50
CA ALA A 365 28.04 4.17 29.10
C ALA A 365 28.68 5.02 30.22
N MET A 366 28.41 4.72 31.50
CA MET A 366 29.04 5.44 32.61
C MET A 366 30.55 5.19 32.72
N ASN A 367 31.08 4.13 32.11
CA ASN A 367 32.53 3.91 32.05
C ASN A 367 33.26 4.99 31.24
N ARG A 368 32.56 5.71 30.35
CA ARG A 368 33.10 6.81 29.55
C ARG A 368 33.29 8.08 30.38
N VAL A 369 32.38 8.30 31.34
CA VAL A 369 32.42 9.39 32.31
C VAL A 369 33.42 9.08 33.44
N LEU A 370 33.41 7.86 33.95
CA LEU A 370 34.25 7.43 35.07
C LEU A 370 35.65 7.01 34.59
N VAL A 371 36.57 7.98 34.48
CA VAL A 371 37.88 7.81 33.82
C VAL A 371 38.84 6.86 34.56
N SER A 372 38.83 6.86 35.90
CA SER A 372 39.80 6.14 36.73
C SER A 372 39.21 4.87 37.38
N LYS A 373 40.04 3.85 37.64
CA LYS A 373 39.61 2.66 38.41
C LYS A 373 39.09 3.03 39.81
N GLN A 374 39.66 4.08 40.41
CA GLN A 374 39.26 4.58 41.71
C GLN A 374 37.88 5.23 41.67
N SER A 375 37.58 6.09 40.69
CA SER A 375 36.25 6.69 40.55
C SER A 375 35.17 5.66 40.23
N LYS A 376 35.47 4.64 39.41
CA LYS A 376 34.56 3.50 39.18
C LYS A 376 34.23 2.73 40.47
N SER A 377 35.23 2.50 41.32
CA SER A 377 35.05 1.81 42.60
C SER A 377 34.20 2.63 43.58
N ILE A 378 34.51 3.93 43.74
CA ILE A 378 33.75 4.84 44.60
C ILE A 378 32.30 4.98 44.09
N PHE A 379 32.12 5.11 42.78
CA PHE A 379 30.79 5.19 42.19
C PHE A 379 29.98 3.92 42.49
N LYS A 380 30.56 2.74 42.27
CA LYS A 380 29.86 1.46 42.51
C LYS A 380 29.53 1.23 44.00
N LYS A 381 30.43 1.60 44.92
CA LYS A 381 30.26 1.36 46.36
C LYS A 381 29.38 2.39 47.07
N ASN A 382 29.47 3.67 46.69
CA ASN A 382 28.86 4.77 47.42
C ASN A 382 27.77 5.49 46.62
N TRP A 383 28.03 5.81 45.34
CA TRP A 383 27.08 6.57 44.53
C TRP A 383 25.90 5.70 44.09
N LEU A 384 26.16 4.56 43.45
CA LEU A 384 25.11 3.73 42.82
C LEU A 384 24.01 3.30 43.80
N PRO A 385 24.30 2.76 45.01
CA PRO A 385 23.25 2.41 45.96
C PRO A 385 22.42 3.64 46.36
N THR A 386 23.09 4.77 46.60
CA THR A 386 22.44 6.03 46.98
C THR A 386 21.54 6.57 45.86
N LEU A 387 22.03 6.59 44.62
CA LEU A 387 21.27 7.05 43.46
C LEU A 387 20.06 6.16 43.18
N LEU A 388 20.19 4.84 43.31
CA LEU A 388 19.08 3.90 43.19
C LEU A 388 18.01 4.20 44.26
N THR A 389 18.39 4.34 45.53
CA THR A 389 17.44 4.68 46.59
C THR A 389 16.76 6.04 46.34
N ILE A 390 17.52 7.02 45.84
CA ILE A 390 17.03 8.38 45.62
C ILE A 390 16.08 8.46 44.43
N PHE A 391 16.39 7.86 43.28
CA PHE A 391 15.67 8.13 42.02
C PHE A 391 14.77 6.99 41.54
N THR A 392 14.97 5.77 42.05
CA THR A 392 14.28 4.58 41.55
C THR A 392 13.36 3.97 42.58
N GLU A 393 12.59 2.98 42.16
CA GLU A 393 11.91 2.03 43.03
C GLU A 393 12.24 0.60 42.61
N GLN A 394 12.20 -0.32 43.57
CA GLN A 394 12.52 -1.73 43.35
C GLN A 394 11.31 -2.47 42.76
N THR A 395 11.58 -3.29 41.76
CA THR A 395 10.58 -4.06 41.00
C THR A 395 10.53 -5.49 41.52
N MET A 396 9.42 -6.22 41.30
CA MET A 396 9.24 -7.58 41.83
C MET A 396 10.33 -8.57 41.39
N GLY A 397 10.98 -8.34 40.25
CA GLY A 397 12.11 -9.14 39.75
C GLY A 397 13.49 -8.76 40.30
N GLY A 398 13.57 -7.91 41.33
CA GLY A 398 14.83 -7.52 41.98
C GLY A 398 15.66 -6.46 41.24
N GLY A 399 15.21 -5.96 40.09
CA GLY A 399 15.77 -4.76 39.45
C GLY A 399 15.05 -3.48 39.86
N HIS A 400 15.44 -2.35 39.29
CA HIS A 400 14.91 -1.02 39.59
C HIS A 400 14.28 -0.36 38.36
N ARG A 401 13.36 0.57 38.58
CA ARG A 401 12.84 1.48 37.53
C ARG A 401 12.94 2.94 37.97
N LEU A 402 13.26 3.82 37.02
CA LEU A 402 13.39 5.26 37.26
C LEU A 402 12.00 5.91 37.38
N VAL A 403 11.76 6.72 38.42
CA VAL A 403 10.42 7.24 38.73
C VAL A 403 10.32 8.75 38.51
N ALA A 404 9.33 9.20 37.74
CA ALA A 404 9.12 10.61 37.39
C ALA A 404 8.88 11.53 38.61
N SER A 405 8.31 11.03 39.70
CA SER A 405 8.08 11.81 40.93
C SER A 405 9.36 12.23 41.65
N LYS A 406 10.52 11.66 41.27
CA LYS A 406 11.82 11.95 41.86
C LYS A 406 12.73 12.74 40.92
N LEU A 407 12.20 13.23 39.80
CA LEU A 407 12.93 13.90 38.73
C LEU A 407 12.39 15.32 38.51
N SER A 408 13.20 16.17 37.89
CA SER A 408 12.81 17.51 37.45
C SER A 408 13.33 17.80 36.03
N LEU A 409 12.76 18.81 35.38
CA LEU A 409 13.12 19.24 34.03
C LEU A 409 13.94 20.53 34.06
N HIS A 410 15.16 20.49 33.53
CA HIS A 410 16.10 21.61 33.53
C HIS A 410 16.17 22.26 32.14
N LEU A 411 15.60 23.46 32.00
CA LEU A 411 15.49 24.18 30.72
C LEU A 411 16.78 24.95 30.36
N ASN A 412 17.48 25.52 31.34
CA ASN A 412 18.63 26.40 31.12
C ASN A 412 19.97 25.67 31.27
N GLY A 413 21.04 26.26 30.72
CA GLY A 413 22.42 25.80 30.86
C GLY A 413 23.19 25.80 29.55
N GLN A 414 24.49 25.52 29.59
CA GLN A 414 25.33 25.38 28.40
C GLN A 414 25.06 24.04 27.69
N TRP A 415 25.29 24.02 26.37
CA TRP A 415 25.17 22.85 25.51
C TRP A 415 26.52 22.52 24.86
N GLN A 416 26.79 21.22 24.72
CA GLN A 416 27.94 20.68 24.02
C GLN A 416 27.49 19.82 22.84
N ARG A 417 28.24 19.91 21.74
CA ARG A 417 28.08 19.04 20.57
C ARG A 417 29.39 18.34 20.26
N CYS A 418 29.33 17.03 20.05
CA CYS A 418 30.46 16.28 19.50
C CYS A 418 30.48 16.39 17.97
N ASN A 419 31.60 16.77 17.38
CA ASN A 419 31.73 16.83 15.92
C ASN A 419 31.97 15.45 15.29
N SER A 420 32.36 14.43 16.06
CA SER A 420 32.54 13.06 15.55
C SER A 420 31.23 12.27 15.51
N CYS A 421 30.51 12.12 16.64
CA CYS A 421 29.25 11.34 16.68
C CYS A 421 27.99 12.21 16.55
N LYS A 422 28.14 13.54 16.51
CA LYS A 422 27.04 14.53 16.40
C LYS A 422 26.06 14.52 17.59
N SER A 423 26.42 13.91 18.72
CA SER A 423 25.58 13.94 19.90
C SER A 423 25.55 15.33 20.54
N VAL A 424 24.41 15.65 21.14
CA VAL A 424 24.17 16.87 21.91
C VAL A 424 23.88 16.46 23.34
N HIS A 425 24.57 17.09 24.28
CA HIS A 425 24.41 16.83 25.70
C HIS A 425 24.88 18.03 26.53
N ARG A 426 24.62 18.02 27.85
CA ARG A 426 25.19 18.98 28.78
C ARG A 426 26.66 18.65 29.10
N PRO A 427 27.51 19.64 29.45
CA PRO A 427 28.84 19.38 30.00
C PRO A 427 28.79 18.49 31.25
N VAL A 428 29.77 17.59 31.41
CA VAL A 428 29.87 16.68 32.56
C VAL A 428 31.21 16.90 33.28
N GLY A 429 31.15 17.57 34.43
CA GLY A 429 32.31 17.85 35.28
C GLY A 429 33.41 18.59 34.51
N THR A 430 34.64 18.10 34.62
CA THR A 430 35.83 18.59 33.90
C THR A 430 36.14 17.80 32.62
N LEU A 431 35.20 16.95 32.16
CA LEU A 431 35.42 16.05 31.05
C LEU A 431 35.52 16.83 29.71
N SER A 432 36.64 16.68 29.01
CA SER A 432 36.90 17.32 27.71
C SER A 432 36.66 16.39 26.51
N ARG A 433 35.83 15.37 26.69
CA ARG A 433 35.53 14.35 25.66
C ARG A 433 34.05 14.01 25.65
N CYS A 434 33.58 13.49 24.52
CA CYS A 434 32.18 13.14 24.32
C CYS A 434 31.77 11.97 25.22
N ILE A 435 30.62 12.07 25.87
CA ILE A 435 30.07 10.99 26.72
C ILE A 435 29.44 9.84 25.91
N ASP A 436 29.27 10.00 24.60
CA ASP A 436 28.70 8.99 23.71
C ASP A 436 29.74 8.25 22.86
N CYS A 437 30.78 8.93 22.36
CA CYS A 437 31.81 8.31 21.51
C CYS A 437 33.25 8.49 21.99
N GLU A 438 33.49 9.14 23.14
CA GLU A 438 34.82 9.39 23.72
C GLU A 438 35.76 10.30 22.90
N SER A 439 35.32 10.82 21.74
CA SER A 439 36.08 11.78 20.94
C SER A 439 36.39 13.04 21.76
N SER A 440 37.61 13.56 21.60
CA SER A 440 38.03 14.86 22.13
C SER A 440 37.49 16.04 21.33
N ASP A 441 36.88 15.80 20.16
CA ASP A 441 36.29 16.83 19.30
C ASP A 441 34.86 17.17 19.77
N VAL A 442 34.80 17.84 20.93
CA VAL A 442 33.58 18.38 21.54
C VAL A 442 33.72 19.87 21.71
N SER A 443 32.69 20.62 21.32
CA SER A 443 32.65 22.07 21.46
C SER A 443 31.37 22.52 22.14
N ASN A 444 31.50 23.57 22.96
CA ASN A 444 30.32 24.32 23.41
C ASN A 444 29.73 25.04 22.19
N PHE A 445 28.40 25.03 22.06
CA PHE A 445 27.73 25.70 20.95
C PHE A 445 26.42 26.33 21.41
N ASP A 446 25.98 27.36 20.68
CA ASP A 446 24.65 27.93 20.83
C ASP A 446 23.71 27.31 19.77
N PRO A 447 22.69 26.54 20.19
CA PRO A 447 21.77 25.92 19.24
C PRO A 447 20.94 26.93 18.42
N ALA A 448 20.84 28.19 18.85
CA ALA A 448 20.14 29.25 18.11
C ALA A 448 21.00 29.92 17.02
N LEU A 449 22.33 29.77 17.09
CA LEU A 449 23.30 30.40 16.18
C LEU A 449 24.05 29.41 15.28
N ASP A 450 24.17 28.13 15.66
CA ASP A 450 24.85 27.11 14.83
C ASP A 450 24.04 26.73 13.58
N GLU A 451 24.52 27.12 12.40
CA GLU A 451 23.81 26.91 11.12
C GLU A 451 23.57 25.43 10.80
N VAL A 452 24.55 24.56 11.08
CA VAL A 452 24.45 23.12 10.80
C VAL A 452 23.39 22.46 11.68
N TYR A 453 23.35 22.85 12.95
CA TYR A 453 22.38 22.35 13.90
C TYR A 453 20.96 22.85 13.58
N LYS A 454 20.80 24.14 13.24
CA LYS A 454 19.51 24.70 12.81
C LYS A 454 18.99 24.02 11.55
N ALA A 455 19.83 23.80 10.55
CA ALA A 455 19.43 23.08 9.34
C ALA A 455 18.90 21.67 9.63
N ARG A 456 19.41 21.01 10.69
CA ARG A 456 19.05 19.63 11.05
C ARG A 456 17.89 19.52 12.04
N ARG A 457 17.79 20.43 13.01
CA ARG A 457 16.87 20.33 14.16
C ARG A 457 15.94 21.54 14.31
N GLY A 458 16.20 22.64 13.61
CA GLY A 458 15.48 23.91 13.72
C GLY A 458 13.96 23.76 13.51
N PHE A 459 13.54 22.97 12.52
CA PHE A 459 12.12 22.72 12.25
C PHE A 459 11.32 22.27 13.49
N TYR A 460 11.89 21.37 14.31
CA TYR A 460 11.25 20.88 15.54
C TYR A 460 11.59 21.72 16.77
N ARG A 461 12.75 22.39 16.77
CA ARG A 461 13.24 23.17 17.90
C ARG A 461 12.61 24.55 17.98
N ASP A 462 12.53 25.26 16.86
CA ASP A 462 12.20 26.67 16.80
C ASP A 462 10.78 26.99 17.33
N PRO A 463 9.74 26.14 17.08
CA PRO A 463 8.44 26.34 17.71
C PRO A 463 8.49 26.26 19.25
N ILE A 464 9.33 25.37 19.80
CA ILE A 464 9.49 25.18 21.24
C ILE A 464 10.24 26.37 21.85
N ALA A 465 11.35 26.76 21.22
CA ALA A 465 12.14 27.89 21.67
C ALA A 465 11.33 29.20 21.62
N SER A 466 10.59 29.42 20.54
CA SER A 466 9.67 30.57 20.41
C SER A 466 8.60 30.56 21.49
N ALA A 467 8.03 29.39 21.82
CA ALA A 467 7.05 29.28 22.90
C ALA A 467 7.63 29.55 24.29
N LEU A 468 8.93 29.33 24.50
CA LEU A 468 9.59 29.68 25.74
C LEU A 468 9.91 31.18 25.83
N ASP A 469 10.15 31.87 24.72
CA ASP A 469 10.62 33.27 24.69
C ASP A 469 9.50 34.29 24.45
N VAL A 470 8.50 33.98 23.62
CA VAL A 470 7.40 34.86 23.21
C VAL A 470 6.17 34.63 24.09
N GLU A 471 5.40 35.68 24.39
CA GLU A 471 4.19 35.57 25.23
C GLU A 471 3.03 34.83 24.55
N ASP A 472 2.94 34.86 23.22
CA ASP A 472 1.87 34.24 22.42
C ASP A 472 2.44 33.49 21.19
N PRO A 473 2.99 32.27 21.38
CA PRO A 473 3.37 31.41 20.26
C PRO A 473 2.13 30.91 19.52
N GLN A 474 2.12 30.99 18.18
CA GLN A 474 1.07 30.45 17.31
C GLN A 474 1.05 28.90 17.27
N LEU A 475 0.86 28.27 18.42
CA LEU A 475 0.67 26.83 18.56
C LEU A 475 -0.78 26.47 18.22
N MET A 476 -0.97 25.44 17.40
CA MET A 476 -2.30 24.96 17.04
C MET A 476 -2.32 23.43 17.03
N THR A 477 -3.46 22.87 17.40
CA THR A 477 -3.78 21.45 17.29
C THR A 477 -4.91 21.27 16.30
N ILE A 478 -4.85 20.19 15.52
CA ILE A 478 -5.81 19.90 14.46
C ILE A 478 -6.71 18.76 14.92
N ILE A 479 -8.03 18.94 14.77
CA ILE A 479 -8.99 17.83 14.75
C ILE A 479 -9.26 17.48 13.31
N ALA A 480 -8.94 16.24 12.95
CA ALA A 480 -9.20 15.69 11.64
C ALA A 480 -10.25 14.57 11.75
N ALA A 481 -11.14 14.48 10.76
CA ALA A 481 -12.14 13.42 10.68
C ALA A 481 -12.17 12.83 9.27
N GLU A 482 -12.58 11.58 9.17
CA GLU A 482 -12.80 10.89 7.90
C GLU A 482 -14.18 11.26 7.32
N HIS A 483 -14.24 11.45 6.01
CA HIS A 483 -15.48 11.52 5.24
C HIS A 483 -15.39 10.60 4.02
N THR A 484 -15.73 9.33 4.21
CA THR A 484 -15.80 8.34 3.13
C THR A 484 -17.11 7.58 3.20
N ALA A 485 -17.44 6.90 2.09
CA ALA A 485 -18.60 5.99 2.03
C ALA A 485 -18.55 4.86 3.09
N GLN A 486 -17.39 4.61 3.73
CA GLN A 486 -17.26 3.61 4.79
C GLN A 486 -18.07 3.98 6.05
N LEU A 487 -18.35 5.27 6.24
CA LEU A 487 -19.07 5.82 7.39
C LEU A 487 -20.52 6.17 7.08
N GLY A 488 -21.00 5.84 5.88
CA GLY A 488 -22.32 6.23 5.38
C GLY A 488 -23.49 5.37 5.86
N ALA A 489 -23.23 4.21 6.48
CA ALA A 489 -24.28 3.38 7.05
C ALA A 489 -24.78 4.02 8.36
N ALA A 490 -26.01 4.55 8.35
CA ALA A 490 -26.71 4.92 9.57
C ALA A 490 -27.30 3.66 10.22
N GLN A 491 -27.19 3.55 11.54
CA GLN A 491 -27.94 2.53 12.27
C GLN A 491 -29.44 2.86 12.19
N PRO A 492 -30.35 1.87 12.23
CA PRO A 492 -31.79 2.11 12.13
C PRO A 492 -32.35 3.06 13.19
N ASP A 493 -31.67 3.19 14.33
CA ASP A 493 -31.98 4.07 15.45
C ASP A 493 -31.31 5.46 15.38
N GLU A 494 -30.42 5.72 14.41
CA GLU A 494 -29.72 6.98 14.25
C GLU A 494 -30.28 7.85 13.11
N ALA A 495 -30.46 9.15 13.37
CA ALA A 495 -30.98 10.11 12.40
C ALA A 495 -29.95 10.58 11.34
N PHE A 496 -28.66 10.43 11.64
CA PHE A 496 -27.56 10.82 10.76
C PHE A 496 -26.49 9.73 10.77
N SER A 497 -25.94 9.44 9.60
CA SER A 497 -24.73 8.63 9.48
C SER A 497 -23.52 9.33 10.13
N HIS A 498 -22.46 8.57 10.42
CA HIS A 498 -21.22 9.13 10.96
C HIS A 498 -20.61 10.18 10.01
N SER A 499 -20.66 9.94 8.68
CA SER A 499 -20.17 10.92 7.69
C SER A 499 -20.93 12.24 7.72
N GLU A 500 -22.26 12.20 7.79
CA GLU A 500 -23.10 13.42 7.82
C GLU A 500 -22.85 14.22 9.11
N ARG A 501 -22.66 13.54 10.24
CA ARG A 501 -22.28 14.20 11.50
C ARG A 501 -20.94 14.92 11.39
N HIS A 502 -19.94 14.30 10.76
CA HIS A 502 -18.64 14.93 10.53
C HIS A 502 -18.76 16.14 9.59
N GLU A 503 -19.61 16.06 8.57
CA GLU A 503 -19.89 17.19 7.67
C GLU A 503 -20.46 18.39 8.43
N ILE A 504 -21.51 18.17 9.24
CA ILE A 504 -22.16 19.23 10.03
C ILE A 504 -21.16 19.89 10.99
N ARG A 505 -20.32 19.11 11.68
CA ARG A 505 -19.28 19.61 12.58
C ARG A 505 -18.15 20.35 11.86
N PHE A 506 -17.87 20.00 10.60
CA PHE A 506 -16.89 20.72 9.79
C PHE A 506 -17.42 22.08 9.30
N GLN A 507 -18.74 22.21 9.13
CA GLN A 507 -19.44 23.47 8.85
C GLN A 507 -19.60 24.39 10.07
N ASP A 508 -18.96 24.06 11.21
CA ASP A 508 -19.09 24.77 12.49
C ASP A 508 -20.53 24.84 13.04
N ILE A 509 -21.35 23.83 12.74
CA ILE A 509 -22.71 23.71 13.30
C ILE A 509 -22.68 22.82 14.54
N ASP A 510 -23.00 23.40 15.70
CA ASP A 510 -23.15 22.67 16.96
C ASP A 510 -24.53 22.01 17.05
N VAL A 511 -24.57 20.68 17.10
CA VAL A 511 -25.79 19.86 17.21
C VAL A 511 -26.06 19.35 18.63
N ALA A 512 -25.25 19.76 19.62
CA ALA A 512 -25.38 19.31 21.02
C ALA A 512 -26.75 19.66 21.65
N TRP A 513 -27.49 20.62 21.08
CA TRP A 513 -28.85 20.96 21.53
C TRP A 513 -29.89 19.85 21.27
N ARG A 514 -29.62 18.95 20.33
CA ARG A 514 -30.55 17.88 19.92
C ARG A 514 -30.14 16.49 20.42
N ASP A 515 -28.84 16.28 20.63
CA ASP A 515 -28.26 14.99 20.99
C ASP A 515 -27.75 15.02 22.44
N LYS A 516 -28.65 14.74 23.40
CA LYS A 516 -28.35 14.78 24.84
C LYS A 516 -27.41 13.67 25.29
N ASP A 517 -27.23 12.64 24.48
CA ASP A 517 -26.40 11.47 24.79
C ASP A 517 -24.93 11.69 24.38
N ARG A 518 -24.63 12.73 23.57
CA ARG A 518 -23.26 13.11 23.14
C ARG A 518 -22.99 14.63 23.24
N PRO A 519 -23.13 15.26 24.42
CA PRO A 519 -22.85 16.68 24.56
C PRO A 519 -21.34 16.99 24.41
N GLY A 520 -20.99 17.96 23.55
CA GLY A 520 -19.65 18.57 23.56
C GLY A 520 -18.61 18.05 22.54
N GLU A 521 -19.03 17.42 21.44
CA GLU A 521 -18.13 17.17 20.31
C GLU A 521 -17.76 18.48 19.58
N PRO A 522 -16.48 18.85 19.46
CA PRO A 522 -16.09 20.14 18.92
C PRO A 522 -16.12 20.17 17.39
N ALA A 523 -15.98 21.36 16.80
CA ALA A 523 -15.85 21.50 15.36
C ALA A 523 -14.61 20.76 14.81
N ILE A 524 -14.75 20.20 13.60
CA ILE A 524 -13.68 19.51 12.87
C ILE A 524 -12.93 20.53 12.03
N ASP A 525 -11.60 20.58 12.10
CA ASP A 525 -10.78 21.55 11.38
C ASP A 525 -10.38 21.04 9.99
N VAL A 526 -10.25 19.72 9.88
CA VAL A 526 -9.79 19.04 8.68
C VAL A 526 -10.68 17.86 8.37
N LEU A 527 -11.22 17.83 7.16
CA LEU A 527 -12.03 16.71 6.70
C LEU A 527 -11.26 15.95 5.62
N SER A 528 -10.91 14.70 5.93
CA SER A 528 -10.17 13.79 5.04
C SER A 528 -11.12 12.95 4.22
N SER A 529 -11.21 13.24 2.93
CA SER A 529 -12.27 12.77 2.06
C SER A 529 -11.77 12.04 0.82
N THR A 530 -12.66 11.21 0.25
CA THR A 530 -12.46 10.56 -1.04
C THR A 530 -13.10 11.34 -2.18
N THR A 531 -12.95 10.83 -3.39
CA THR A 531 -13.54 11.39 -4.62
C THR A 531 -15.07 11.56 -4.57
N THR A 532 -15.76 10.90 -3.64
CA THR A 532 -17.20 11.06 -3.40
C THR A 532 -17.63 12.49 -3.08
N MET A 533 -16.74 13.32 -2.54
CA MET A 533 -17.00 14.76 -2.35
C MET A 533 -16.59 15.63 -3.54
N GLU A 534 -16.08 15.04 -4.62
CA GLU A 534 -15.86 15.74 -5.89
C GLU A 534 -17.19 16.12 -6.56
N VAL A 535 -18.27 15.36 -6.30
CA VAL A 535 -19.60 15.56 -6.89
C VAL A 535 -20.63 15.90 -5.81
N GLY A 536 -21.21 17.10 -5.87
CA GLY A 536 -22.58 17.34 -5.37
C GLY A 536 -22.84 18.00 -4.01
N ILE A 537 -21.93 17.96 -3.02
CA ILE A 537 -22.24 18.51 -1.68
C ILE A 537 -21.62 19.92 -1.51
N ASP A 538 -22.42 20.91 -1.07
CA ASP A 538 -21.97 22.27 -0.76
C ASP A 538 -21.62 22.39 0.73
N ILE A 539 -20.32 22.46 1.03
CA ILE A 539 -19.78 22.48 2.40
C ILE A 539 -19.43 23.93 2.82
N GLY A 540 -19.91 24.93 2.08
CA GLY A 540 -19.65 26.35 2.37
C GLY A 540 -18.30 26.86 1.85
N ASP A 541 -17.84 27.99 2.42
CA ASP A 541 -16.71 28.75 1.90
C ASP A 541 -15.36 28.21 2.42
N LEU A 542 -14.72 27.36 1.60
CA LEU A 542 -13.40 26.82 1.90
C LEU A 542 -12.26 27.75 1.48
N SER A 543 -11.33 27.99 2.40
CA SER A 543 -10.10 28.76 2.16
C SER A 543 -8.90 27.87 1.78
N GLY A 544 -8.98 26.57 2.05
CA GLY A 544 -7.88 25.64 1.80
C GLY A 544 -8.35 24.26 1.34
N VAL A 545 -7.71 23.76 0.29
CA VAL A 545 -7.79 22.35 -0.14
C VAL A 545 -6.38 21.76 -0.11
N ALA A 546 -6.26 20.52 0.31
CA ALA A 546 -5.02 19.75 0.27
C ALA A 546 -5.26 18.42 -0.46
N LEU A 547 -4.36 18.06 -1.36
CA LEU A 547 -4.40 16.82 -2.14
C LEU A 547 -3.24 15.95 -1.64
N ARG A 548 -3.56 14.77 -1.07
CA ARG A 548 -2.55 13.87 -0.51
C ARG A 548 -1.61 13.29 -1.56
N ASN A 549 -2.11 13.15 -2.78
CA ASN A 549 -1.43 12.64 -3.95
C ASN A 549 -1.87 13.48 -5.15
N MET A 550 -1.12 13.43 -6.25
CA MET A 550 -1.58 14.09 -7.46
C MET A 550 -2.84 13.37 -7.99
N PRO A 551 -3.94 14.09 -8.31
CA PRO A 551 -5.15 13.46 -8.83
C PRO A 551 -4.90 12.72 -10.15
N PRO A 552 -5.58 11.60 -10.44
CA PRO A 552 -5.28 10.77 -11.61
C PRO A 552 -5.43 11.48 -12.95
N THR A 553 -6.34 12.47 -13.01
CA THR A 553 -6.56 13.30 -14.20
C THR A 553 -6.76 14.76 -13.82
N ARG A 554 -6.56 15.64 -14.80
CA ARG A 554 -6.83 17.08 -14.71
C ARG A 554 -8.30 17.41 -14.43
N ALA A 555 -9.24 16.54 -14.83
CA ALA A 555 -10.66 16.72 -14.47
C ALA A 555 -10.86 16.57 -12.96
N ASN A 556 -10.28 15.52 -12.36
CA ASN A 556 -10.30 15.32 -10.90
C ASN A 556 -9.63 16.48 -10.16
N TYR A 557 -8.47 16.92 -10.63
CA TYR A 557 -7.77 18.07 -10.04
C TYR A 557 -8.63 19.33 -10.04
N GLN A 558 -9.24 19.69 -11.16
CA GLN A 558 -10.10 20.89 -11.23
C GLN A 558 -11.32 20.78 -10.31
N GLN A 559 -11.96 19.61 -10.24
CA GLN A 559 -13.12 19.39 -9.36
C GLN A 559 -12.75 19.51 -7.88
N ARG A 560 -11.57 18.99 -7.48
CA ARG A 560 -11.05 19.09 -6.10
C ARG A 560 -10.58 20.49 -5.74
N ALA A 561 -9.71 21.08 -6.58
CA ALA A 561 -9.12 22.40 -6.35
C ALA A 561 -10.18 23.52 -6.38
N GLY A 562 -11.18 23.40 -7.27
CA GLY A 562 -12.31 24.34 -7.39
C GLY A 562 -13.29 24.34 -6.20
N ARG A 563 -12.99 23.59 -5.14
CA ARG A 563 -13.71 23.66 -3.85
C ARG A 563 -13.25 24.83 -2.99
N ALA A 564 -11.99 25.25 -3.11
CA ALA A 564 -11.50 26.44 -2.42
C ALA A 564 -11.80 27.72 -3.21
N GLY A 565 -11.93 28.86 -2.51
CA GLY A 565 -12.05 30.18 -3.15
C GLY A 565 -13.42 30.52 -3.74
N ARG A 566 -14.48 29.88 -3.24
CA ARG A 566 -15.87 30.22 -3.56
C ARG A 566 -16.32 31.49 -2.80
N ARG A 567 -17.31 32.20 -3.34
CA ARG A 567 -18.06 33.33 -2.71
C ARG A 567 -17.22 34.46 -2.08
N ALA A 568 -16.28 35.03 -2.82
CA ALA A 568 -15.56 36.28 -2.48
C ALA A 568 -14.52 36.22 -1.33
N ASN A 569 -14.11 35.02 -0.89
CA ASN A 569 -12.89 34.88 -0.09
C ASN A 569 -11.66 35.29 -0.91
N ALA A 570 -10.92 36.31 -0.46
CA ALA A 570 -9.89 36.98 -1.26
C ALA A 570 -8.64 36.12 -1.55
N VAL A 571 -8.39 35.05 -0.80
CA VAL A 571 -7.23 34.16 -0.98
C VAL A 571 -7.65 32.73 -0.71
N ALA A 572 -7.40 31.84 -1.68
CA ALA A 572 -7.58 30.40 -1.56
C ALA A 572 -6.23 29.70 -1.74
N THR A 573 -5.99 28.64 -0.97
CA THR A 573 -4.76 27.85 -1.06
C THR A 573 -5.06 26.43 -1.47
N VAL A 574 -4.31 25.92 -2.44
CA VAL A 574 -4.37 24.52 -2.85
C VAL A 574 -2.97 23.93 -2.71
N VAL A 575 -2.83 22.88 -1.90
CA VAL A 575 -1.57 22.17 -1.69
C VAL A 575 -1.69 20.79 -2.32
N ALA A 576 -0.87 20.48 -3.33
CA ALA A 576 -0.75 19.13 -3.88
C ALA A 576 0.56 18.50 -3.40
N PHE A 577 0.47 17.32 -2.80
CA PHE A 577 1.62 16.56 -2.34
C PHE A 577 1.92 15.44 -3.34
N GLY A 578 3.08 15.48 -3.99
CA GLY A 578 3.53 14.42 -4.88
C GLY A 578 4.43 13.42 -4.17
N SER A 579 4.13 12.13 -4.25
CA SER A 579 5.06 11.07 -3.83
C SER A 579 6.11 10.76 -4.91
N SER A 580 7.05 9.86 -4.61
CA SER A 580 8.09 9.41 -5.54
C SER A 580 7.60 8.41 -6.59
N ASP A 581 6.28 8.29 -6.78
CA ASP A 581 5.71 7.49 -7.86
C ASP A 581 5.77 8.25 -9.18
N SER A 582 5.82 7.52 -10.29
CA SER A 582 6.01 8.09 -11.62
C SER A 582 4.92 9.11 -12.00
N HIS A 583 3.70 8.94 -11.49
CA HIS A 583 2.55 9.80 -11.80
C HIS A 583 2.73 11.16 -11.16
N ASP A 584 2.94 11.13 -9.85
CA ASP A 584 3.14 12.32 -9.06
C ASP A 584 4.42 13.05 -9.51
N ASP A 585 5.51 12.33 -9.82
CA ASP A 585 6.76 12.92 -10.34
C ASP A 585 6.58 13.62 -11.69
N HIS A 586 5.84 13.02 -12.63
CA HIS A 586 5.54 13.62 -13.96
C HIS A 586 4.84 14.97 -13.79
N TYR A 587 3.73 14.99 -13.04
CA TYR A 587 2.92 16.20 -12.88
C TYR A 587 3.48 17.16 -11.82
N PHE A 588 4.41 16.73 -10.96
CA PHE A 588 5.18 17.63 -10.11
C PHE A 588 6.25 18.36 -10.91
N THR A 589 6.89 17.67 -11.87
CA THR A 589 7.90 18.24 -12.77
C THR A 589 7.27 19.18 -13.79
N ASP A 590 6.11 18.81 -14.36
CA ASP A 590 5.34 19.63 -15.29
C ASP A 590 3.90 19.87 -14.78
N PRO A 591 3.71 20.81 -13.83
CA PRO A 591 2.42 21.06 -13.21
C PRO A 591 1.41 21.75 -14.13
N GLU A 592 1.85 22.35 -15.25
CA GLU A 592 0.95 23.06 -16.17
C GLU A 592 -0.08 22.11 -16.79
N GLU A 593 0.30 20.87 -17.10
CA GLU A 593 -0.62 19.87 -17.66
C GLU A 593 -1.79 19.55 -16.70
N MET A 594 -1.50 19.40 -15.40
CA MET A 594 -2.52 19.09 -14.40
C MET A 594 -3.42 20.30 -14.10
N ILE A 595 -2.85 21.51 -14.09
CA ILE A 595 -3.58 22.72 -13.67
C ILE A 595 -4.33 23.37 -14.84
N ARG A 596 -3.77 23.35 -16.06
CA ARG A 596 -4.27 24.06 -17.25
C ARG A 596 -4.37 23.20 -18.52
N GLY A 597 -4.09 21.90 -18.45
CA GLY A 597 -4.22 21.00 -19.61
C GLY A 597 -5.65 20.86 -20.15
N ASN A 598 -5.84 20.01 -21.17
CA ASN A 598 -7.15 19.76 -21.76
C ASN A 598 -7.98 18.76 -20.93
N VAL A 599 -9.31 18.91 -20.93
CA VAL A 599 -10.27 17.94 -20.38
C VAL A 599 -10.89 17.18 -21.54
N ILE A 600 -11.08 15.87 -21.37
CA ILE A 600 -11.83 15.05 -22.34
C ILE A 600 -13.31 15.15 -21.97
N ASP A 601 -14.16 15.49 -22.94
CA ASP A 601 -15.60 15.56 -22.74
C ASP A 601 -16.20 14.13 -22.66
N PRO A 602 -17.07 13.83 -21.68
CA PRO A 602 -17.71 12.53 -21.60
C PRO A 602 -18.71 12.33 -22.75
N ARG A 603 -18.68 11.17 -23.40
CA ARG A 603 -19.64 10.75 -24.43
C ARG A 603 -20.64 9.76 -23.85
N LEU A 604 -21.93 9.93 -24.16
CA LEU A 604 -22.97 8.95 -23.85
C LEU A 604 -23.20 8.08 -25.09
N THR A 605 -23.09 6.75 -24.94
CA THR A 605 -23.22 5.76 -26.03
C THR A 605 -24.67 5.27 -26.19
N LEU A 606 -25.56 6.17 -26.60
CA LEU A 606 -26.99 5.89 -26.80
C LEU A 606 -27.28 4.97 -28.01
N GLU A 607 -26.30 4.81 -28.88
CA GLU A 607 -26.30 3.97 -30.07
C GLU A 607 -25.94 2.49 -29.80
N ASN A 608 -25.67 2.09 -28.56
CA ASN A 608 -25.22 0.72 -28.24
C ASN A 608 -26.39 -0.30 -28.26
N PRO A 609 -26.39 -1.28 -29.20
CA PRO A 609 -27.48 -2.24 -29.32
C PRO A 609 -27.49 -3.30 -28.20
N GLU A 610 -26.34 -3.64 -27.61
CA GLU A 610 -26.24 -4.64 -26.54
C GLU A 610 -26.84 -4.14 -25.22
N ILE A 611 -26.59 -2.87 -24.87
CA ILE A 611 -27.23 -2.22 -23.72
C ILE A 611 -28.74 -2.20 -23.93
N THR A 612 -29.18 -1.77 -25.12
CA THR A 612 -30.59 -1.70 -25.50
C THR A 612 -31.28 -3.06 -25.38
N ARG A 613 -30.65 -4.13 -25.88
CA ARG A 613 -31.16 -5.50 -25.79
C ARG A 613 -31.44 -5.94 -24.36
N ARG A 614 -30.57 -5.61 -23.40
CA ARG A 614 -30.77 -5.94 -21.99
C ARG A 614 -31.91 -5.15 -21.36
N HIS A 615 -32.04 -3.87 -21.71
CA HIS A 615 -33.17 -3.06 -21.28
C HIS A 615 -34.49 -3.61 -21.84
N LEU A 616 -34.51 -4.12 -23.08
CA LEU A 616 -35.68 -4.81 -23.65
C LEU A 616 -36.03 -6.07 -22.83
N ARG A 617 -35.08 -6.93 -22.50
CA ARG A 617 -35.32 -8.12 -21.66
C ARG A 617 -35.89 -7.76 -20.28
N ALA A 618 -35.30 -6.75 -19.63
CA ALA A 618 -35.79 -6.26 -18.34
C ALA A 618 -37.20 -5.66 -18.46
N TYR A 619 -37.47 -4.91 -19.53
CA TYR A 619 -38.78 -4.37 -19.85
C TYR A 619 -39.83 -5.48 -20.03
N LEU A 620 -39.50 -6.55 -20.77
CA LEU A 620 -40.41 -7.68 -20.97
C LEU A 620 -40.72 -8.41 -19.65
N LEU A 621 -39.70 -8.66 -18.81
CA LEU A 621 -39.89 -9.24 -17.48
C LEU A 621 -40.71 -8.34 -16.56
N GLN A 622 -40.48 -7.03 -16.60
CA GLN A 622 -41.25 -6.06 -15.82
C GLN A 622 -42.72 -6.08 -16.24
N ARG A 623 -43.01 -6.02 -17.56
CA ARG A 623 -44.40 -6.03 -18.07
C ARG A 623 -45.13 -7.32 -17.75
N TYR A 624 -44.44 -8.45 -17.85
CA TYR A 624 -44.99 -9.74 -17.45
C TYR A 624 -45.33 -9.76 -15.96
N HIS A 625 -44.42 -9.26 -15.12
CA HIS A 625 -44.63 -9.16 -13.68
C HIS A 625 -45.80 -8.22 -13.33
N GLU A 626 -45.90 -7.06 -13.97
CA GLU A 626 -47.02 -6.10 -13.82
C GLU A 626 -48.37 -6.72 -14.17
N ASP A 627 -48.44 -7.53 -15.24
CA ASP A 627 -49.67 -8.17 -15.71
C ASP A 627 -50.10 -9.34 -14.81
N ARG A 628 -49.15 -10.17 -14.37
CA ARG A 628 -49.44 -11.35 -13.54
C ARG A 628 -49.64 -11.03 -12.06
N ILE A 629 -49.05 -9.95 -11.56
CA ILE A 629 -49.16 -9.53 -10.16
C ILE A 629 -49.70 -8.09 -10.08
N PRO A 630 -51.02 -7.89 -10.31
CA PRO A 630 -51.62 -6.57 -10.21
C PRO A 630 -51.87 -6.21 -8.73
N GLY A 631 -50.86 -5.62 -8.06
CA GLY A 631 -51.00 -5.04 -6.71
C GLY A 631 -49.92 -5.43 -5.70
N LEU A 632 -50.00 -4.87 -4.49
CA LEU A 632 -49.13 -5.22 -3.36
C LEU A 632 -49.59 -6.54 -2.73
N ILE A 633 -48.70 -7.53 -2.66
CA ILE A 633 -48.96 -8.79 -1.94
C ILE A 633 -48.73 -8.55 -0.44
N PRO A 634 -49.76 -8.60 0.43
CA PRO A 634 -49.57 -8.44 1.87
C PRO A 634 -48.74 -9.60 2.43
N GLY A 635 -47.62 -9.29 3.09
CA GLY A 635 -46.70 -10.30 3.66
C GLY A 635 -45.62 -10.82 2.71
N ALA A 636 -45.44 -10.21 1.53
CA ALA A 636 -44.29 -10.51 0.67
C ALA A 636 -42.97 -10.13 1.35
N ASP A 637 -41.92 -10.91 1.04
CA ASP A 637 -40.55 -10.66 1.50
C ASP A 637 -40.13 -9.24 1.10
N PRO A 638 -39.74 -8.36 2.05
CA PRO A 638 -39.29 -7.00 1.74
C PRO A 638 -37.97 -6.99 0.94
N ASN A 639 -37.32 -8.15 0.77
CA ASN A 639 -36.13 -8.28 -0.05
C ASN A 639 -36.45 -8.19 -1.54
N LEU A 640 -35.98 -7.11 -2.17
CA LEU A 640 -36.09 -6.85 -3.61
C LEU A 640 -35.62 -8.03 -4.48
N PHE A 641 -34.59 -8.78 -4.05
CA PHE A 641 -34.05 -9.90 -4.83
C PHE A 641 -34.95 -11.15 -4.81
N SER A 642 -35.92 -11.22 -3.89
CA SER A 642 -36.87 -12.33 -3.79
C SER A 642 -38.11 -12.12 -4.69
N VAL A 643 -38.27 -10.95 -5.32
CA VAL A 643 -39.49 -10.55 -6.06
C VAL A 643 -39.85 -11.49 -7.21
N LEU A 644 -38.86 -12.02 -7.92
CA LEU A 644 -39.08 -12.95 -9.04
C LEU A 644 -39.15 -14.44 -8.62
N GLY A 645 -39.06 -14.75 -7.33
CA GLY A 645 -39.03 -16.12 -6.82
C GLY A 645 -37.69 -16.85 -7.06
N LYS A 646 -37.70 -18.19 -6.94
CA LYS A 646 -36.52 -19.06 -7.13
C LYS A 646 -36.41 -19.58 -8.55
N VAL A 647 -35.20 -19.95 -8.96
CA VAL A 647 -34.93 -20.57 -10.27
C VAL A 647 -35.73 -21.86 -10.46
N GLY A 648 -35.75 -22.74 -9.45
CA GLY A 648 -36.50 -24.00 -9.50
C GLY A 648 -38.00 -23.79 -9.74
N ASP A 649 -38.59 -22.82 -9.04
CA ASP A 649 -40.01 -22.47 -9.17
C ASP A 649 -40.33 -22.03 -10.60
N PHE A 650 -39.51 -21.13 -11.16
CA PHE A 650 -39.72 -20.59 -12.51
C PHE A 650 -39.60 -21.64 -13.63
N LYS A 651 -38.82 -22.71 -13.42
CA LYS A 651 -38.68 -23.82 -14.39
C LYS A 651 -39.90 -24.73 -14.45
N THR A 652 -40.78 -24.69 -13.45
CA THR A 652 -41.94 -25.59 -13.33
C THR A 652 -43.25 -24.91 -13.66
N ARG A 653 -44.29 -25.67 -14.06
CA ARG A 653 -45.60 -25.11 -14.46
C ARG A 653 -46.54 -24.73 -13.29
N GLY A 654 -46.10 -24.92 -12.04
CA GLY A 654 -46.94 -24.74 -10.86
C GLY A 654 -47.07 -23.28 -10.38
N PRO A 655 -45.95 -22.57 -10.17
CA PRO A 655 -45.96 -21.19 -9.68
C PRO A 655 -46.58 -20.20 -10.68
N LEU A 656 -47.15 -19.11 -10.15
CA LEU A 656 -47.80 -18.05 -10.94
C LEU A 656 -46.85 -17.47 -12.00
N LEU A 657 -45.63 -17.12 -11.57
CA LEU A 657 -44.56 -16.72 -12.46
C LEU A 657 -43.77 -17.97 -12.86
N ASN A 658 -43.92 -18.41 -14.11
CA ASN A 658 -43.12 -19.50 -14.65
C ASN A 658 -42.71 -19.28 -16.11
N ARG A 659 -41.71 -20.04 -16.56
CA ARG A 659 -41.10 -19.95 -17.89
C ARG A 659 -42.08 -20.30 -19.02
N TYR A 660 -42.99 -21.25 -18.82
CA TYR A 660 -43.96 -21.65 -19.84
C TYR A 660 -45.02 -20.56 -20.05
N ASP A 661 -45.55 -20.02 -18.97
CA ASP A 661 -46.51 -18.90 -19.01
C ASP A 661 -45.85 -17.63 -19.54
N PHE A 662 -44.58 -17.37 -19.20
CA PHE A 662 -43.83 -16.23 -19.74
C PHE A 662 -43.73 -16.27 -21.27
N ALA A 663 -43.32 -17.40 -21.87
CA ALA A 663 -43.24 -17.50 -23.33
C ALA A 663 -44.61 -17.36 -24.01
N LYS A 664 -45.64 -18.01 -23.45
CA LYS A 664 -47.00 -17.86 -23.99
C LYS A 664 -47.48 -16.41 -23.90
N TRP A 665 -47.23 -15.74 -22.78
CA TRP A 665 -47.59 -14.33 -22.59
C TRP A 665 -46.89 -13.40 -23.57
N LEU A 666 -45.62 -13.66 -23.90
CA LEU A 666 -44.89 -12.91 -24.92
C LEU A 666 -45.56 -13.04 -26.30
N GLU A 667 -45.96 -14.26 -26.69
CA GLU A 667 -46.68 -14.51 -27.95
C GLU A 667 -48.03 -13.78 -27.99
N ASP A 668 -48.81 -13.89 -26.90
CA ASP A 668 -50.15 -13.28 -26.79
C ASP A 668 -50.10 -11.74 -26.88
N ASN A 669 -49.00 -11.11 -26.46
CA ASN A 669 -48.84 -9.65 -26.38
C ASN A 669 -47.82 -9.06 -27.37
N ALA A 670 -47.36 -9.84 -28.35
CA ALA A 670 -46.22 -9.50 -29.22
C ALA A 670 -46.31 -8.11 -29.87
N GLN A 671 -47.46 -7.78 -30.48
CA GLN A 671 -47.65 -6.53 -31.20
C GLN A 671 -47.65 -5.30 -30.28
N ASP A 672 -48.30 -5.41 -29.12
CA ASP A 672 -48.38 -4.32 -28.15
C ASP A 672 -47.03 -4.06 -27.48
N LEU A 673 -46.28 -5.11 -27.19
CA LEU A 673 -44.92 -5.03 -26.67
C LEU A 673 -43.98 -4.37 -27.70
N ALA A 674 -44.06 -4.74 -28.97
CA ALA A 674 -43.24 -4.15 -30.04
C ALA A 674 -43.52 -2.65 -30.20
N ASN A 675 -44.80 -2.25 -30.25
CA ASN A 675 -45.20 -0.85 -30.33
C ASN A 675 -44.78 -0.05 -29.09
N ALA A 676 -44.78 -0.67 -27.91
CA ALA A 676 -44.36 -0.03 -26.68
C ALA A 676 -42.84 0.13 -26.59
N ALA A 677 -42.07 -0.90 -26.98
CA ALA A 677 -40.62 -0.84 -27.09
C ALA A 677 -40.18 0.30 -28.02
N ASP A 678 -40.74 0.33 -29.23
CA ASP A 678 -40.41 1.33 -30.25
C ASP A 678 -40.49 2.78 -29.74
N ARG A 679 -41.45 3.08 -28.85
CA ARG A 679 -41.68 4.44 -28.32
C ARG A 679 -40.57 4.99 -27.43
N TRP A 680 -39.83 4.14 -26.71
CA TRP A 680 -38.81 4.59 -25.75
C TRP A 680 -37.38 4.23 -26.17
N LEU A 681 -37.20 3.42 -27.21
CA LEU A 681 -35.88 3.14 -27.76
C LEU A 681 -35.16 4.44 -28.20
N PRO A 682 -33.85 4.58 -27.93
CA PRO A 682 -33.07 5.75 -28.34
C PRO A 682 -33.15 6.01 -29.85
N THR A 683 -33.20 7.29 -30.21
CA THR A 683 -33.23 7.73 -31.62
C THR A 683 -31.89 7.59 -32.33
N GLU A 684 -30.81 7.49 -31.55
CA GLU A 684 -29.42 7.37 -31.96
C GLU A 684 -29.06 5.97 -32.48
N LEU A 685 -29.89 4.96 -32.19
CA LEU A 685 -29.73 3.61 -32.75
C LEU A 685 -29.88 3.62 -34.27
N SER A 686 -29.07 2.82 -34.96
CA SER A 686 -29.21 2.66 -36.40
C SER A 686 -30.61 2.11 -36.73
N PRO A 687 -31.23 2.52 -37.86
CA PRO A 687 -32.51 1.97 -38.26
C PRO A 687 -32.49 0.44 -38.32
N ASP A 688 -31.42 -0.16 -38.83
CA ASP A 688 -31.29 -1.61 -38.96
C ASP A 688 -31.23 -2.31 -37.60
N ASP A 689 -30.47 -1.77 -36.64
CA ASP A 689 -30.39 -2.35 -35.29
C ASP A 689 -31.70 -2.19 -34.54
N ARG A 690 -32.39 -1.04 -34.68
CA ARG A 690 -33.70 -0.81 -34.06
C ARG A 690 -34.74 -1.82 -34.56
N HIS A 691 -34.82 -2.04 -35.88
CA HIS A 691 -35.72 -3.05 -36.45
C HIS A 691 -35.34 -4.46 -36.00
N ARG A 692 -34.05 -4.81 -36.01
CA ARG A 692 -33.56 -6.12 -35.60
C ARG A 692 -33.87 -6.41 -34.12
N LEU A 693 -33.56 -5.45 -33.23
CA LEU A 693 -33.79 -5.58 -31.80
C LEU A 693 -35.27 -5.81 -31.48
N ILE A 694 -36.19 -5.07 -32.10
CA ILE A 694 -37.64 -5.25 -31.89
C ILE A 694 -38.10 -6.60 -32.45
N ALA A 695 -37.64 -6.99 -33.64
CA ALA A 695 -38.03 -8.25 -34.26
C ALA A 695 -37.57 -9.47 -33.44
N GLU A 696 -36.38 -9.39 -32.85
CA GLU A 696 -35.75 -10.51 -32.13
C GLU A 696 -36.01 -10.50 -30.61
N MET A 697 -36.52 -9.40 -30.02
CA MET A 697 -36.57 -9.22 -28.55
C MET A 697 -37.21 -10.37 -27.76
N MET A 698 -38.24 -11.01 -28.31
CA MET A 698 -38.97 -12.09 -27.63
C MET A 698 -38.18 -13.40 -27.64
N VAL A 699 -37.64 -13.76 -28.80
CA VAL A 699 -36.80 -14.96 -28.97
C VAL A 699 -35.53 -14.79 -28.14
N ASP A 700 -34.87 -13.64 -28.27
CA ASP A 700 -33.66 -13.30 -27.54
C ASP A 700 -33.86 -13.34 -26.00
N ALA A 701 -34.96 -12.78 -25.49
CA ALA A 701 -35.27 -12.83 -24.07
C ALA A 701 -35.49 -14.28 -23.60
N THR A 702 -36.20 -15.07 -24.39
CA THR A 702 -36.55 -16.45 -24.06
C THR A 702 -35.32 -17.35 -24.04
N ASP A 703 -34.53 -17.33 -25.11
CA ASP A 703 -33.33 -18.17 -25.26
C ASP A 703 -32.27 -17.81 -24.22
N THR A 704 -32.06 -16.51 -23.97
CA THR A 704 -31.06 -16.06 -22.99
C THR A 704 -31.47 -16.41 -21.55
N ILE A 705 -32.76 -16.34 -21.23
CA ILE A 705 -33.27 -16.78 -19.92
C ILE A 705 -33.12 -18.29 -19.78
N ASP A 706 -33.42 -19.07 -20.83
CA ASP A 706 -33.26 -20.52 -20.84
C ASP A 706 -31.82 -20.96 -20.60
N GLU A 707 -30.86 -20.33 -21.30
CA GLU A 707 -29.42 -20.55 -21.06
C GLU A 707 -29.06 -20.19 -19.61
N ALA A 708 -29.58 -19.08 -19.08
CA ALA A 708 -29.23 -18.63 -17.74
C ALA A 708 -29.72 -19.59 -16.63
N ILE A 709 -30.90 -20.19 -16.80
CA ILE A 709 -31.51 -21.10 -15.81
C ILE A 709 -31.26 -22.58 -16.10
N ASP A 710 -30.44 -22.88 -17.11
CA ASP A 710 -30.15 -24.23 -17.59
C ASP A 710 -31.47 -24.99 -17.90
N PHE A 711 -32.37 -24.34 -18.63
CA PHE A 711 -33.67 -24.91 -19.02
C PHE A 711 -33.50 -25.93 -20.15
N ILE A 712 -34.04 -27.13 -19.95
CA ILE A 712 -34.07 -28.18 -20.98
C ILE A 712 -35.54 -28.41 -21.32
N GLN A 713 -35.90 -28.19 -22.57
CA GLN A 713 -37.24 -28.43 -23.08
C GLN A 713 -37.42 -29.94 -23.28
N SER A 714 -37.97 -30.64 -22.29
CA SER A 714 -38.33 -32.06 -22.46
C SER A 714 -39.62 -32.17 -23.27
N GLU A 715 -39.50 -32.60 -24.54
CA GLU A 715 -40.64 -33.11 -25.28
C GLU A 715 -41.04 -34.48 -24.70
N ASN A 716 -42.21 -34.54 -24.06
CA ASN A 716 -42.88 -35.74 -23.55
C ASN A 716 -42.16 -36.53 -22.45
N GLN A 717 -42.65 -36.45 -21.19
CA GLN A 717 -43.21 -37.59 -20.44
C GLN A 717 -43.69 -37.17 -19.04
N ASP A 718 -44.72 -37.87 -18.57
CA ASP A 718 -45.49 -37.68 -17.34
C ASP A 718 -44.66 -37.34 -16.09
N VAL A 719 -44.93 -36.16 -15.53
CA VAL A 719 -44.27 -35.62 -14.31
C VAL A 719 -44.73 -36.32 -13.02
N ASN A 720 -45.62 -37.31 -13.08
CA ASN A 720 -46.14 -37.99 -11.88
C ASN A 720 -45.35 -39.23 -11.42
N ALA A 721 -44.27 -39.66 -12.10
CA ALA A 721 -43.54 -40.88 -11.70
C ALA A 721 -42.23 -40.63 -10.92
N ALA A 722 -41.69 -39.41 -10.88
CA ALA A 722 -40.41 -39.10 -10.22
C ALA A 722 -40.56 -38.50 -8.81
N LEU A 723 -41.76 -38.06 -8.42
CA LEU A 723 -42.05 -37.44 -7.11
C LEU A 723 -42.54 -38.41 -6.03
N GLU A 724 -42.81 -39.68 -6.37
CA GLU A 724 -43.25 -40.70 -5.39
C GLU A 724 -42.10 -41.55 -4.82
N LYS A 725 -40.87 -41.43 -5.33
CA LYS A 725 -39.72 -42.18 -4.79
C LYS A 725 -38.90 -41.46 -3.71
N SER A 726 -39.27 -40.24 -3.34
CA SER A 726 -38.59 -39.44 -2.30
C SER A 726 -39.46 -39.13 -1.08
N LYS A 727 -40.58 -39.85 -0.89
CA LYS A 727 -41.50 -39.67 0.24
C LYS A 727 -41.56 -40.80 1.27
N ASP A 728 -40.78 -41.86 1.10
CA ASP A 728 -40.67 -42.94 2.08
C ASP A 728 -39.29 -42.91 2.75
N ASP A 729 -39.00 -41.88 3.56
CA ASP A 729 -38.20 -42.05 4.79
C ASP A 729 -38.25 -40.86 5.78
N SER A 730 -39.35 -40.11 5.84
CA SER A 730 -39.53 -39.12 6.92
C SER A 730 -40.26 -39.75 8.11
N GLY A 731 -39.53 -40.55 8.87
CA GLY A 731 -39.91 -41.01 10.20
C GLY A 731 -39.57 -39.95 11.25
N ASP A 732 -40.61 -39.46 11.92
CA ASP A 732 -40.60 -38.51 13.03
C ASP A 732 -39.94 -39.12 14.29
N GLN A 733 -38.74 -38.67 14.70
CA GLN A 733 -38.21 -38.84 16.08
C GLN A 733 -37.27 -37.68 16.49
N THR A 734 -37.79 -36.85 17.40
CA THR A 734 -37.19 -36.27 18.62
C THR A 734 -35.67 -36.19 18.82
N GLU A 735 -35.26 -34.96 19.20
CA GLU A 735 -34.14 -34.48 20.01
C GLU A 735 -33.15 -35.46 20.69
N ASN A 736 -31.88 -35.02 20.64
CA ASN A 736 -30.69 -35.39 21.43
C ASN A 736 -29.98 -36.71 21.10
N GLU A 737 -28.79 -36.61 20.49
CA GLU A 737 -27.52 -37.16 21.02
C GLU A 737 -26.30 -36.85 20.11
N ILE A 738 -25.35 -36.09 20.66
CA ILE A 738 -23.88 -36.18 20.54
C ILE A 738 -23.31 -36.68 19.19
N MET A 739 -22.81 -35.73 18.37
CA MET A 739 -22.03 -36.04 17.16
C MET A 739 -20.58 -36.40 17.49
N THR A 740 -20.22 -37.67 17.25
CA THR A 740 -18.84 -38.12 17.08
C THR A 740 -18.34 -37.85 15.66
N GLU A 741 -17.06 -37.47 15.57
CA GLU A 741 -16.29 -37.19 14.35
C GLU A 741 -16.35 -38.33 13.32
N SER A 742 -16.97 -38.09 12.16
CA SER A 742 -16.57 -38.56 10.82
C SER A 742 -17.72 -38.34 9.83
N GLU A 743 -17.35 -38.05 8.58
CA GLU A 743 -18.21 -37.83 7.40
C GLU A 743 -18.51 -36.36 7.05
N ASP A 744 -17.67 -35.87 6.13
CA ASP A 744 -17.82 -34.67 5.30
C ASP A 744 -19.23 -34.65 4.64
N ASN A 745 -20.20 -33.95 5.22
CA ASN A 745 -21.50 -33.69 4.57
C ASN A 745 -21.31 -32.74 3.38
N VAL A 746 -21.08 -33.32 2.20
CA VAL A 746 -21.10 -32.67 0.90
C VAL A 746 -22.56 -32.48 0.46
N HIS A 747 -23.21 -31.41 0.92
CA HIS A 747 -24.37 -30.88 0.20
C HIS A 747 -23.87 -29.98 -0.92
N ILE A 748 -23.83 -30.52 -2.15
CA ILE A 748 -23.74 -29.69 -3.36
C ILE A 748 -25.08 -28.96 -3.44
N VAL A 749 -25.07 -27.64 -3.22
CA VAL A 749 -26.25 -26.80 -3.34
C VAL A 749 -26.70 -26.76 -4.80
N ASP A 750 -27.89 -27.28 -5.09
CA ASP A 750 -28.52 -27.27 -6.42
C ASP A 750 -28.77 -25.81 -6.90
N PRO A 751 -28.33 -25.42 -8.12
CA PRO A 751 -28.64 -24.13 -8.73
C PRO A 751 -30.14 -23.77 -8.74
N ALA A 752 -31.04 -24.75 -8.64
CA ALA A 752 -32.48 -24.54 -8.50
C ALA A 752 -32.89 -23.76 -7.24
N THR A 753 -32.00 -23.69 -6.24
CA THR A 753 -32.23 -22.95 -4.98
C THR A 753 -31.91 -21.46 -5.06
N ASP A 754 -31.19 -21.01 -6.09
CA ASP A 754 -30.82 -19.60 -6.28
C ASP A 754 -32.08 -18.74 -6.55
N LYS A 755 -32.04 -17.47 -6.12
CA LYS A 755 -33.06 -16.48 -6.49
C LYS A 755 -32.97 -16.17 -7.99
N LEU A 756 -34.11 -16.11 -8.68
CA LEU A 756 -34.14 -15.94 -10.13
C LEU A 756 -33.47 -14.62 -10.55
N LEU A 757 -33.79 -13.51 -9.87
CA LEU A 757 -33.21 -12.20 -10.20
C LEU A 757 -31.68 -12.19 -10.02
N ASP A 758 -31.16 -12.78 -8.94
CA ASP A 758 -29.72 -12.91 -8.72
C ASP A 758 -29.05 -13.71 -9.83
N ARG A 759 -29.66 -14.83 -10.24
CA ARG A 759 -29.15 -15.68 -11.33
C ARG A 759 -29.12 -14.93 -12.66
N LEU A 760 -30.17 -14.17 -12.99
CA LEU A 760 -30.26 -13.38 -14.22
C LEU A 760 -29.25 -12.23 -14.24
N LEU A 761 -29.03 -11.56 -13.10
CA LEU A 761 -28.00 -10.53 -12.95
C LEU A 761 -26.59 -11.12 -13.05
N TYR A 762 -26.34 -12.28 -12.41
CA TYR A 762 -25.06 -12.98 -12.46
C TYR A 762 -24.70 -13.46 -13.88
N ARG A 763 -25.68 -13.97 -14.63
CA ARG A 763 -25.51 -14.40 -16.04
C ARG A 763 -25.55 -13.23 -17.03
N GLY A 764 -25.78 -12.00 -16.58
CA GLY A 764 -25.80 -10.80 -17.42
C GLY A 764 -26.95 -10.77 -18.43
N VAL A 765 -28.13 -11.26 -18.02
CA VAL A 765 -29.35 -11.26 -18.86
C VAL A 765 -30.01 -9.88 -18.86
N VAL A 766 -30.09 -9.24 -17.69
CA VAL A 766 -30.71 -7.92 -17.46
C VAL A 766 -29.64 -6.88 -17.04
N PRO A 767 -29.93 -5.55 -17.11
CA PRO A 767 -28.99 -4.51 -16.72
C PRO A 767 -28.57 -4.62 -15.25
N ARG A 768 -27.27 -4.40 -14.97
CA ARG A 768 -26.67 -4.62 -13.64
C ARG A 768 -26.18 -3.34 -12.94
N TYR A 769 -26.06 -2.21 -13.66
CA TYR A 769 -25.31 -1.03 -13.22
C TYR A 769 -25.79 -0.40 -11.89
N ALA A 770 -27.08 -0.47 -11.57
CA ALA A 770 -27.63 0.12 -10.34
C ALA A 770 -27.68 -0.82 -9.12
N PHE A 771 -27.41 -2.12 -9.28
CA PHE A 771 -27.52 -3.12 -8.21
C PHE A 771 -26.24 -3.96 -8.13
N PRO A 772 -25.33 -3.63 -7.21
CA PRO A 772 -24.06 -4.30 -7.16
C PRO A 772 -24.25 -5.67 -6.47
N THR A 773 -24.46 -6.73 -7.26
CA THR A 773 -24.76 -8.09 -6.74
C THR A 773 -23.53 -8.86 -6.26
N ASP A 774 -22.32 -8.46 -6.67
CA ASP A 774 -21.06 -9.06 -6.21
C ASP A 774 -20.40 -8.18 -5.14
N VAL A 775 -21.18 -7.70 -4.16
CA VAL A 775 -20.65 -6.87 -3.07
C VAL A 775 -20.52 -7.68 -1.81
N VAL A 776 -19.40 -7.49 -1.13
CA VAL A 776 -19.14 -8.07 0.19
C VAL A 776 -18.80 -6.96 1.17
N ALA A 777 -19.25 -7.14 2.41
CA ALA A 777 -19.00 -6.21 3.51
C ALA A 777 -17.80 -6.66 4.35
N PHE A 778 -17.15 -5.69 4.99
CA PHE A 778 -16.20 -5.90 6.07
C PHE A 778 -16.86 -5.49 7.38
N HIS A 779 -17.10 -6.42 8.31
CA HIS A 779 -17.85 -6.18 9.54
C HIS A 779 -16.93 -5.86 10.72
N VAL A 780 -17.26 -4.79 11.45
CA VAL A 780 -16.66 -4.43 12.74
C VAL A 780 -17.74 -4.49 13.81
N PHE A 781 -17.51 -5.28 14.85
CA PHE A 781 -18.48 -5.51 15.92
C PHE A 781 -18.30 -4.55 17.09
N ASN A 782 -19.40 -4.13 17.68
CA ASN A 782 -19.43 -3.40 18.94
C ASN A 782 -19.26 -4.38 20.10
N GLN A 783 -18.12 -4.35 20.79
CA GLN A 783 -17.82 -5.33 21.83
C GLN A 783 -18.77 -5.27 23.03
N GLU A 784 -19.25 -4.07 23.41
CA GLU A 784 -20.09 -3.85 24.59
C GLU A 784 -21.57 -4.13 24.34
N ARG A 785 -22.08 -3.72 23.16
CA ARG A 785 -23.48 -3.92 22.76
C ARG A 785 -23.74 -5.33 22.23
N SER A 786 -22.72 -6.06 21.79
CA SER A 786 -22.88 -7.42 21.28
C SER A 786 -23.16 -8.42 22.39
N THR A 787 -24.21 -9.22 22.20
CA THR A 787 -24.58 -10.33 23.08
C THR A 787 -24.18 -11.67 22.43
N PRO A 788 -24.18 -12.79 23.17
CA PRO A 788 -23.99 -14.12 22.57
C PRO A 788 -24.97 -14.47 21.44
N PHE A 789 -26.16 -13.85 21.44
CA PHE A 789 -27.23 -14.10 20.47
C PHE A 789 -27.26 -13.09 19.32
N THR A 790 -26.66 -11.91 19.50
CA THR A 790 -26.77 -10.82 18.53
C THR A 790 -25.48 -10.03 18.50
N SER A 791 -24.79 -10.10 17.37
CA SER A 791 -23.63 -9.26 17.08
C SER A 791 -24.11 -7.89 16.60
N VAL A 792 -23.80 -6.84 17.35
CA VAL A 792 -24.10 -5.46 16.97
C VAL A 792 -22.93 -4.97 16.12
N ILE A 793 -23.20 -4.49 14.92
CA ILE A 793 -22.18 -4.06 13.95
C ILE A 793 -22.03 -2.54 14.07
N ASP A 794 -20.82 -2.04 14.38
CA ASP A 794 -20.53 -0.60 14.38
C ASP A 794 -20.27 -0.10 12.95
N TYR A 795 -19.52 -0.86 12.14
CA TYR A 795 -19.17 -0.49 10.76
C TYR A 795 -19.28 -1.69 9.82
N ALA A 796 -19.78 -1.44 8.60
CA ALA A 796 -19.92 -2.45 7.54
C ALA A 796 -19.55 -1.92 6.14
N PRO A 797 -18.34 -1.38 5.91
CA PRO A 797 -17.98 -0.88 4.59
C PRO A 797 -18.02 -1.98 3.52
N ALA A 798 -18.65 -1.66 2.39
CA ALA A 798 -18.91 -2.62 1.32
C ALA A 798 -18.07 -2.31 0.06
N GLN A 799 -17.64 -3.37 -0.63
CA GLN A 799 -16.86 -3.30 -1.88
C GLN A 799 -17.26 -4.41 -2.85
N GLY A 800 -17.09 -4.16 -4.15
CA GLY A 800 -17.17 -5.22 -5.16
C GLY A 800 -16.14 -6.31 -4.90
N LEU A 801 -16.52 -7.58 -5.06
CA LEU A 801 -15.76 -8.72 -4.57
C LEU A 801 -14.35 -8.83 -5.18
N ALA A 802 -14.19 -8.55 -6.48
CA ALA A 802 -12.88 -8.52 -7.13
C ALA A 802 -11.90 -7.54 -6.44
N LEU A 803 -12.41 -6.39 -5.97
CA LEU A 803 -11.63 -5.40 -5.24
C LEU A 803 -11.48 -5.77 -3.76
N ALA A 804 -12.52 -6.32 -3.14
CA ALA A 804 -12.49 -6.81 -1.76
C ALA A 804 -11.46 -7.93 -1.56
N LEU A 805 -11.25 -8.78 -2.57
CA LEU A 805 -10.17 -9.77 -2.57
C LEU A 805 -8.77 -9.15 -2.46
N SER A 806 -8.60 -7.85 -2.71
CA SER A 806 -7.33 -7.14 -2.46
C SER A 806 -7.36 -6.27 -1.21
N GLN A 807 -8.51 -5.67 -0.89
CA GLN A 807 -8.65 -4.71 0.21
C GLN A 807 -8.98 -5.36 1.55
N TYR A 808 -9.79 -6.42 1.53
CA TYR A 808 -10.35 -7.10 2.72
C TYR A 808 -9.77 -8.51 2.92
N ALA A 809 -8.80 -8.89 2.09
CA ALA A 809 -8.13 -10.20 2.18
C ALA A 809 -7.64 -10.47 3.62
N PRO A 810 -7.57 -11.75 4.04
CA PRO A 810 -7.09 -12.08 5.38
C PRO A 810 -5.75 -11.43 5.71
N ASN A 811 -5.60 -11.01 6.96
CA ASN A 811 -4.48 -10.29 7.57
C ASN A 811 -4.24 -8.88 6.99
N LYS A 812 -5.08 -8.40 6.06
CA LYS A 812 -5.10 -6.98 5.67
C LYS A 812 -5.62 -6.11 6.79
N GLN A 813 -4.97 -4.97 6.94
CA GLN A 813 -5.35 -3.91 7.86
C GLN A 813 -6.14 -2.83 7.12
N LEU A 814 -7.31 -2.50 7.66
CA LEU A 814 -8.23 -1.48 7.17
C LEU A 814 -8.32 -0.35 8.19
N TRP A 815 -8.34 0.89 7.71
CA TRP A 815 -8.57 2.07 8.51
C TRP A 815 -10.03 2.51 8.36
N ILE A 816 -10.73 2.62 9.50
CA ILE A 816 -12.11 3.11 9.60
C ILE A 816 -12.17 4.05 10.80
N ASN A 817 -12.63 5.28 10.60
CA ASN A 817 -12.78 6.30 11.64
C ASN A 817 -11.51 6.53 12.49
N GLY A 818 -10.34 6.59 11.83
CA GLY A 818 -9.04 6.80 12.48
C GLY A 818 -8.54 5.63 13.34
N LYS A 819 -9.19 4.47 13.24
CA LYS A 819 -8.82 3.21 13.91
C LYS A 819 -8.47 2.15 12.86
N GLN A 820 -7.49 1.31 13.15
CA GLN A 820 -7.03 0.22 12.31
C GLN A 820 -7.65 -1.11 12.76
N TYR A 821 -8.25 -1.83 11.82
CA TYR A 821 -8.93 -3.10 12.00
C TYR A 821 -8.30 -4.15 11.07
N THR A 822 -8.00 -5.33 11.59
CA THR A 822 -7.41 -6.42 10.81
C THR A 822 -8.47 -7.42 10.37
N SER A 823 -8.48 -7.79 9.09
CA SER A 823 -9.36 -8.83 8.54
C SER A 823 -8.89 -10.22 8.92
N LYS A 824 -9.65 -10.96 9.72
CA LYS A 824 -9.28 -12.31 10.18
C LYS A 824 -10.46 -13.28 10.25
N ALA A 825 -11.58 -12.94 9.63
CA ALA A 825 -12.74 -13.81 9.61
C ALA A 825 -13.51 -13.69 8.30
N ILE A 826 -14.08 -14.80 7.85
CA ILE A 826 -15.13 -14.84 6.84
C ILE A 826 -16.47 -14.84 7.57
N TYR A 827 -17.31 -13.85 7.31
CA TYR A 827 -18.53 -13.62 8.07
C TYR A 827 -19.71 -13.28 7.16
N SER A 828 -20.88 -13.78 7.53
CA SER A 828 -22.18 -13.30 7.07
C SER A 828 -23.11 -13.21 8.28
N PRO A 829 -24.02 -12.20 8.34
CA PRO A 829 -25.12 -12.17 9.31
C PRO A 829 -25.99 -13.44 9.30
N TYR A 830 -25.98 -14.20 8.20
CA TYR A 830 -26.70 -15.45 8.02
C TYR A 830 -25.70 -16.63 7.97
N PRO A 831 -25.52 -17.40 9.07
CA PRO A 831 -24.49 -18.45 9.14
C PRO A 831 -24.59 -19.53 8.07
N ALA A 832 -25.79 -19.78 7.52
CA ALA A 832 -26.01 -20.71 6.42
C ALA A 832 -25.24 -20.28 5.15
N GLU A 833 -25.19 -18.99 4.82
CA GLU A 833 -24.53 -18.48 3.61
C GLU A 833 -23.04 -18.82 3.59
N ARG A 834 -22.36 -18.75 4.75
CA ARG A 834 -20.95 -19.13 4.88
C ARG A 834 -20.73 -20.62 4.61
N ARG A 835 -21.64 -21.48 5.09
CA ARG A 835 -21.57 -22.94 4.86
C ARG A 835 -21.88 -23.27 3.41
N ASP A 836 -22.89 -22.62 2.83
CA ASP A 836 -23.28 -22.80 1.42
C ASP A 836 -22.17 -22.36 0.47
N ALA A 837 -21.49 -21.25 0.76
CA ALA A 837 -20.34 -20.78 0.00
C ALA A 837 -19.17 -21.79 0.04
N TRP A 838 -18.93 -22.42 1.19
CA TRP A 838 -17.95 -23.51 1.31
C TRP A 838 -18.38 -24.79 0.59
N GLY A 839 -19.70 -25.08 0.58
CA GLY A 839 -20.29 -26.17 -0.19
C GLY A 839 -20.05 -26.03 -1.69
N LYS A 840 -20.05 -24.80 -2.20
CA LYS A 840 -19.79 -24.42 -3.61
C LYS A 840 -18.29 -24.29 -3.96
N ARG A 841 -17.38 -24.80 -3.12
CA ARG A 841 -15.91 -24.74 -3.36
C ARG A 841 -15.48 -25.52 -4.63
N LYS A 842 -14.35 -25.11 -5.20
CA LYS A 842 -13.70 -25.69 -6.38
C LYS A 842 -12.22 -25.99 -6.09
N LEU A 843 -11.52 -26.60 -7.04
CA LEU A 843 -10.06 -26.68 -7.04
C LEU A 843 -9.47 -25.63 -7.97
N TYR A 844 -8.51 -24.84 -7.49
CA TYR A 844 -7.77 -23.85 -8.27
C TYR A 844 -6.39 -24.37 -8.64
N PHE A 845 -6.06 -24.23 -9.92
CA PHE A 845 -4.75 -24.53 -10.46
C PHE A 845 -4.16 -23.26 -11.08
N GLU A 846 -2.87 -23.03 -10.83
CA GLU A 846 -2.12 -21.93 -11.46
C GLU A 846 -0.73 -22.41 -11.85
N CYS A 847 -0.25 -21.96 -13.01
CA CYS A 847 1.10 -22.25 -13.46
C CYS A 847 2.11 -21.32 -12.79
N SER A 848 3.18 -21.89 -12.21
CA SER A 848 4.28 -21.11 -11.63
C SER A 848 5.12 -20.34 -12.66
N THR A 849 5.09 -20.75 -13.94
CA THR A 849 5.87 -20.13 -15.03
C THR A 849 5.06 -19.10 -15.82
N CYS A 850 3.97 -19.52 -16.48
CA CYS A 850 3.20 -18.63 -17.37
C CYS A 850 1.96 -18.00 -16.72
N SER A 851 1.71 -18.25 -15.43
CA SER A 851 0.56 -17.73 -14.67
C SER A 851 -0.84 -18.10 -15.19
N HIS A 852 -0.96 -18.96 -16.22
CA HIS A 852 -2.23 -19.54 -16.64
C HIS A 852 -2.93 -20.21 -15.45
N ALA A 853 -4.25 -20.06 -15.34
CA ALA A 853 -5.02 -20.63 -14.24
C ALA A 853 -6.40 -21.11 -14.69
N ARG A 854 -6.95 -22.08 -13.96
CA ARG A 854 -8.32 -22.57 -14.11
C ARG A 854 -8.90 -23.03 -12.78
N THR A 855 -10.21 -23.19 -12.73
CA THR A 855 -10.91 -23.87 -11.63
C THR A 855 -11.62 -25.11 -12.14
N ASP A 856 -11.48 -26.22 -11.42
CA ASP A 856 -12.18 -27.48 -11.67
C ASP A 856 -13.13 -27.79 -10.50
N ASP A 857 -14.13 -28.66 -10.71
CA ASP A 857 -14.99 -29.12 -9.61
C ASP A 857 -14.18 -29.80 -8.49
N TYR A 858 -14.67 -29.67 -7.26
CA TYR A 858 -13.95 -30.17 -6.10
C TYR A 858 -13.93 -31.71 -6.06
N LEU A 859 -12.73 -32.28 -6.20
CA LEU A 859 -12.45 -33.71 -6.03
C LEU A 859 -11.30 -33.88 -5.04
N LYS A 860 -11.57 -34.47 -3.86
CA LYS A 860 -10.61 -34.57 -2.74
C LYS A 860 -9.28 -35.22 -3.15
N GLU A 861 -9.32 -36.20 -4.04
CA GLU A 861 -8.16 -36.94 -4.57
C GLU A 861 -7.20 -36.08 -5.42
N ARG A 862 -7.72 -35.00 -6.02
CA ARG A 862 -6.94 -34.07 -6.84
C ARG A 862 -6.36 -32.92 -6.03
N GLU A 863 -6.57 -32.87 -4.71
CA GLU A 863 -6.01 -31.80 -3.89
C GLU A 863 -4.49 -31.92 -3.75
N ASN A 864 -3.78 -30.80 -3.81
CA ASN A 864 -2.32 -30.68 -3.78
C ASN A 864 -1.58 -31.42 -4.91
N THR A 865 -2.28 -31.90 -5.94
CA THR A 865 -1.63 -32.47 -7.12
C THR A 865 -1.02 -31.38 -7.98
N THR A 866 0.01 -31.75 -8.75
CA THR A 866 0.59 -30.89 -9.78
C THR A 866 0.46 -31.59 -11.12
N GLU A 867 0.25 -30.80 -12.17
CA GLU A 867 0.10 -31.26 -13.54
C GLU A 867 1.10 -30.54 -14.45
N THR A 868 1.30 -31.09 -15.65
CA THR A 868 1.92 -30.34 -16.74
C THR A 868 1.01 -29.19 -17.14
N CYS A 869 1.57 -27.98 -17.27
CA CYS A 869 0.77 -26.82 -17.63
C CYS A 869 0.21 -26.97 -19.05
N PRO A 870 -1.11 -26.84 -19.26
CA PRO A 870 -1.71 -26.95 -20.60
C PRO A 870 -1.39 -25.78 -21.53
N ALA A 871 -0.84 -24.68 -21.00
CA ALA A 871 -0.51 -23.48 -21.76
C ALA A 871 0.95 -23.46 -22.23
N CYS A 872 1.90 -23.69 -21.31
CA CYS A 872 3.34 -23.64 -21.61
C CYS A 872 4.02 -25.01 -21.67
N ASN A 873 3.29 -26.11 -21.43
CA ASN A 873 3.81 -27.48 -21.38
C ASN A 873 4.94 -27.72 -20.37
N THR A 874 5.20 -26.79 -19.45
CA THR A 874 6.20 -26.96 -18.38
C THR A 874 5.73 -28.06 -17.40
N PRO A 875 6.48 -29.16 -17.22
CA PRO A 875 6.10 -30.25 -16.32
C PRO A 875 6.02 -29.81 -14.86
N ASN A 876 5.07 -30.38 -14.10
CA ASN A 876 4.87 -30.14 -12.65
C ASN A 876 4.75 -28.65 -12.25
N SER A 877 4.40 -27.77 -13.19
CA SER A 877 4.30 -26.33 -12.95
C SER A 877 2.88 -25.88 -12.64
N PHE A 878 1.86 -26.71 -12.95
CA PHE A 878 0.45 -26.35 -12.81
C PHE A 878 -0.12 -26.91 -11.50
N GLY A 879 -0.26 -26.03 -10.50
CA GLY A 879 -0.59 -26.40 -9.13
C GLY A 879 0.47 -25.89 -8.13
N PRO A 880 0.50 -26.42 -6.90
CA PRO A 880 -0.38 -27.47 -6.37
C PRO A 880 -1.85 -27.07 -6.41
N ALA A 881 -2.75 -28.02 -6.69
CA ALA A 881 -4.18 -27.79 -6.69
C ALA A 881 -4.65 -27.38 -5.28
N ARG A 882 -5.16 -26.16 -5.12
CA ARG A 882 -5.63 -25.65 -3.83
C ARG A 882 -7.14 -25.52 -3.81
N VAL A 883 -7.75 -25.65 -2.62
CA VAL A 883 -9.18 -25.38 -2.46
C VAL A 883 -9.45 -23.91 -2.73
N TRP A 884 -10.46 -23.63 -3.54
CA TRP A 884 -10.89 -22.29 -3.91
C TRP A 884 -12.35 -22.10 -3.57
N PHE A 885 -12.70 -20.97 -2.97
CA PHE A 885 -14.10 -20.63 -2.77
C PHE A 885 -14.33 -19.12 -2.81
N ARG A 886 -15.59 -18.75 -3.00
CA ARG A 886 -16.04 -17.37 -3.09
C ARG A 886 -16.47 -16.88 -1.70
N PRO A 887 -15.79 -15.90 -1.09
CA PRO A 887 -16.13 -15.45 0.25
C PRO A 887 -17.42 -14.60 0.25
N VAL A 888 -18.19 -14.72 1.33
CA VAL A 888 -19.48 -14.02 1.52
C VAL A 888 -19.35 -12.66 2.20
N GLY A 889 -18.24 -12.45 2.92
CA GLY A 889 -17.99 -11.26 3.71
C GLY A 889 -16.74 -11.46 4.56
N PHE A 890 -16.22 -10.37 5.10
CA PHE A 890 -15.02 -10.34 5.92
C PHE A 890 -15.32 -9.68 7.27
N ALA A 891 -14.55 -9.96 8.31
CA ALA A 891 -14.73 -9.29 9.59
C ALA A 891 -13.44 -9.13 10.40
N HIS A 892 -13.46 -8.13 11.28
CA HIS A 892 -12.50 -7.95 12.36
C HIS A 892 -12.88 -8.83 13.57
N PRO A 893 -11.92 -9.51 14.23
CA PRO A 893 -12.20 -10.23 15.46
C PRO A 893 -12.68 -9.31 16.59
N ILE A 894 -13.75 -9.70 17.30
CA ILE A 894 -14.38 -8.87 18.34
C ILE A 894 -13.52 -8.70 19.61
N ASP A 895 -12.57 -9.60 19.84
CA ASP A 895 -11.68 -9.63 21.01
C ASP A 895 -10.37 -8.86 20.78
N THR A 896 -10.07 -8.52 19.53
CA THR A 896 -8.90 -7.76 19.16
C THR A 896 -9.24 -6.27 19.25
N PRO A 897 -8.59 -5.48 20.11
CA PRO A 897 -8.83 -4.05 20.15
C PRO A 897 -8.30 -3.41 18.87
N PRO A 898 -8.99 -2.40 18.32
CA PRO A 898 -8.50 -1.68 17.15
C PRO A 898 -7.19 -0.96 17.47
N GLU A 899 -6.26 -1.00 16.53
CA GLU A 899 -5.02 -0.26 16.62
C GLU A 899 -5.22 1.20 16.17
N THR A 900 -4.26 2.05 16.51
CA THR A 900 -4.35 3.51 16.33
C THR A 900 -3.04 4.08 15.77
N GLU A 901 -2.03 3.24 15.57
CA GLU A 901 -0.74 3.56 14.96
C GLU A 901 -0.42 2.61 13.80
N PRO A 902 0.07 3.13 12.65
CA PRO A 902 0.53 2.32 11.53
C PRO A 902 1.99 1.89 11.75
N ASP A 903 2.28 1.07 12.77
CA ASP A 903 3.66 0.65 13.07
C ASP A 903 4.13 -0.55 12.22
N SER A 904 3.20 -1.28 11.62
CA SER A 904 3.51 -2.38 10.71
C SER A 904 3.11 -2.07 9.27
N PRO A 905 3.97 -2.34 8.27
CA PRO A 905 3.57 -2.27 6.88
C PRO A 905 2.46 -3.29 6.62
N ASN A 906 1.36 -2.85 6.01
CA ASN A 906 0.28 -3.74 5.60
C ASN A 906 0.83 -4.90 4.76
N GLU A 907 0.40 -6.12 5.08
CA GLU A 907 0.69 -7.30 4.27
C GLU A 907 0.24 -7.08 2.82
N THR A 908 1.02 -7.53 1.82
CA THR A 908 0.91 -7.07 0.43
C THR A 908 0.09 -7.96 -0.49
N ALA A 909 -0.57 -9.03 0.00
CA ALA A 909 -1.38 -9.91 -0.83
C ALA A 909 -2.42 -9.12 -1.66
N ARG A 910 -2.53 -9.42 -2.95
CA ARG A 910 -3.47 -8.77 -3.88
C ARG A 910 -4.13 -9.83 -4.74
N ALA A 911 -5.32 -9.51 -5.23
CA ALA A 911 -5.97 -10.32 -6.25
C ALA A 911 -5.16 -10.30 -7.55
N THR A 912 -5.19 -11.41 -8.28
CA THR A 912 -4.65 -11.54 -9.63
C THR A 912 -5.43 -10.66 -10.60
N ARG A 913 -4.81 -10.32 -11.73
CA ARG A 913 -5.54 -9.82 -12.91
C ARG A 913 -6.53 -10.89 -13.39
N ALA A 914 -7.49 -10.46 -14.21
CA ALA A 914 -8.51 -11.34 -14.77
C ALA A 914 -7.87 -12.38 -15.70
N LYS A 915 -8.16 -13.67 -15.47
CA LYS A 915 -7.61 -14.79 -16.24
C LYS A 915 -8.69 -15.44 -17.08
N LEU A 916 -8.41 -15.64 -18.37
CA LEU A 916 -9.30 -16.32 -19.32
C LEU A 916 -9.11 -17.83 -19.26
N VAL A 917 -10.18 -18.54 -18.90
CA VAL A 917 -10.17 -20.00 -18.68
C VAL A 917 -10.54 -20.83 -19.92
N MET A 918 -11.08 -20.21 -20.97
CA MET A 918 -11.52 -20.91 -22.18
C MET A 918 -10.33 -21.49 -22.98
N GLN A 919 -10.53 -22.60 -23.68
CA GLN A 919 -9.54 -23.13 -24.63
C GLN A 919 -9.37 -22.21 -25.85
N THR A 920 -8.21 -22.24 -26.51
CA THR A 920 -8.03 -21.57 -27.80
C THR A 920 -9.01 -22.18 -28.82
N PRO A 921 -9.90 -21.39 -29.45
CA PRO A 921 -10.85 -21.91 -30.42
C PRO A 921 -10.15 -22.57 -31.61
N ASN A 922 -10.63 -23.74 -32.03
CA ASN A 922 -10.13 -24.44 -33.23
C ASN A 922 -10.15 -23.47 -34.45
N PRO A 923 -9.08 -23.39 -35.26
CA PRO A 923 -9.04 -22.62 -36.51
C PRO A 923 -10.28 -22.71 -37.41
N ASP A 924 -10.98 -23.86 -37.45
CA ASP A 924 -12.17 -24.07 -38.28
C ASP A 924 -13.46 -23.38 -37.77
N LYS A 925 -13.42 -22.79 -36.56
CA LYS A 925 -14.51 -21.97 -36.01
C LYS A 925 -14.51 -20.57 -36.66
N SER A 926 -15.55 -19.79 -36.40
CA SER A 926 -15.82 -18.44 -36.94
C SER A 926 -14.79 -17.35 -36.57
N TRP A 927 -13.50 -17.59 -36.78
CA TRP A 927 -12.44 -16.60 -36.69
C TRP A 927 -12.61 -15.55 -37.78
N ILE A 928 -12.40 -14.29 -37.42
CA ILE A 928 -12.39 -13.17 -38.35
C ILE A 928 -10.93 -12.87 -38.68
N GLN A 929 -10.58 -12.98 -39.96
CA GLN A 929 -9.24 -12.68 -40.44
C GLN A 929 -9.02 -11.16 -40.44
N VAL A 930 -8.05 -10.67 -39.66
CA VAL A 930 -7.77 -9.23 -39.55
C VAL A 930 -6.68 -8.80 -40.54
N SER A 931 -5.60 -9.58 -40.64
CA SER A 931 -4.48 -9.42 -41.57
C SER A 931 -4.09 -10.76 -42.19
N GLU A 932 -2.97 -10.88 -42.91
CA GLU A 932 -2.50 -12.19 -43.40
C GLU A 932 -2.22 -13.18 -42.25
N ARG A 933 -1.87 -12.67 -41.06
CA ARG A 933 -1.37 -13.48 -39.94
C ARG A 933 -2.21 -13.38 -38.68
N VAL A 934 -2.87 -12.24 -38.44
CA VAL A 934 -3.64 -11.98 -37.22
C VAL A 934 -5.10 -12.33 -37.41
N ARG A 935 -5.66 -13.04 -36.42
CA ARG A 935 -7.06 -13.47 -36.37
C ARG A 935 -7.72 -13.02 -35.08
N ALA A 936 -9.02 -12.73 -35.17
CA ALA A 936 -9.83 -12.26 -34.05
C ALA A 936 -11.06 -13.16 -33.82
N PHE A 937 -11.47 -13.31 -32.56
CA PHE A 937 -12.60 -14.12 -32.14
C PHE A 937 -13.43 -13.39 -31.09
N LYS A 938 -14.75 -13.44 -31.22
CA LYS A 938 -15.71 -12.88 -30.26
C LYS A 938 -16.16 -14.00 -29.33
N ALA A 939 -16.11 -13.76 -28.03
CA ALA A 939 -16.58 -14.71 -27.03
C ALA A 939 -17.29 -13.99 -25.89
N ARG A 940 -18.10 -14.74 -25.14
CA ARG A 940 -18.69 -14.27 -23.89
C ARG A 940 -18.45 -15.34 -22.82
N GLU A 941 -17.45 -15.11 -21.99
CA GLU A 941 -16.86 -16.14 -21.13
C GLU A 941 -16.64 -15.65 -19.70
N PHE A 942 -16.40 -16.60 -18.80
CA PHE A 942 -16.03 -16.30 -17.42
C PHE A 942 -14.55 -15.92 -17.34
N LEU A 943 -14.29 -14.81 -16.64
CA LEU A 943 -12.96 -14.44 -16.20
C LEU A 943 -12.80 -14.76 -14.71
N LEU A 944 -11.61 -15.27 -14.37
CA LEU A 944 -11.27 -15.68 -13.01
C LEU A 944 -10.36 -14.62 -12.35
N VAL A 945 -10.69 -14.24 -11.13
CA VAL A 945 -9.91 -13.34 -10.27
C VAL A 945 -9.73 -14.01 -8.91
N SER A 946 -8.49 -14.25 -8.49
CA SER A 946 -8.19 -14.97 -7.25
C SER A 946 -7.18 -14.19 -6.41
N ASN A 947 -7.22 -14.33 -5.08
CA ASN A 947 -6.13 -13.94 -4.20
C ASN A 947 -5.48 -15.21 -3.62
N THR A 948 -4.22 -15.40 -3.97
CA THR A 948 -3.42 -16.58 -3.61
C THR A 948 -2.64 -16.42 -2.31
N GLY A 949 -2.88 -15.38 -1.51
CA GLY A 949 -2.11 -15.09 -0.31
C GLY A 949 -0.71 -14.55 -0.62
N VAL A 950 0.04 -14.24 0.45
CA VAL A 950 1.46 -13.87 0.34
C VAL A 950 2.27 -15.06 -0.16
N ASP A 951 3.24 -14.78 -1.03
CA ASP A 951 4.10 -15.79 -1.65
C ASP A 951 3.36 -16.95 -2.34
N LYS A 952 2.10 -16.71 -2.73
CA LYS A 952 1.18 -17.70 -3.32
C LYS A 952 0.88 -18.91 -2.42
N ASP A 953 1.00 -18.79 -1.09
CA ASP A 953 0.81 -19.90 -0.16
C ASP A 953 -0.64 -20.09 0.35
N GLY A 954 -1.54 -19.16 0.05
CA GLY A 954 -2.96 -19.21 0.43
C GLY A 954 -3.24 -18.84 1.90
N TYR A 955 -4.39 -19.31 2.39
CA TYR A 955 -4.93 -18.99 3.70
C TYR A 955 -5.36 -20.23 4.49
N ASP A 956 -5.19 -20.20 5.80
CA ASP A 956 -5.71 -21.22 6.71
C ASP A 956 -7.11 -20.77 7.19
N TYR A 957 -8.15 -21.58 6.96
CA TYR A 957 -9.56 -21.26 7.22
C TYR A 957 -10.22 -22.26 8.16
N CYS A 958 -10.78 -21.80 9.27
CA CYS A 958 -11.55 -22.61 10.22
C CYS A 958 -13.01 -22.74 9.79
N LEU A 959 -13.44 -23.97 9.46
CA LEU A 959 -14.81 -24.25 9.01
C LEU A 959 -15.85 -24.09 10.13
N ALA A 960 -15.46 -24.31 11.38
CA ALA A 960 -16.35 -24.19 12.53
C ALA A 960 -16.72 -22.73 12.80
N CYS A 961 -15.75 -21.88 13.12
CA CYS A 961 -16.01 -20.51 13.58
C CYS A 961 -15.85 -19.42 12.50
N GLY A 962 -15.28 -19.74 11.34
CA GLY A 962 -15.06 -18.78 10.25
C GLY A 962 -13.79 -17.94 10.36
N ARG A 963 -12.92 -18.20 11.35
CA ARG A 963 -11.59 -17.56 11.47
C ARG A 963 -10.73 -17.90 10.25
N ILE A 964 -9.96 -16.94 9.74
CA ILE A 964 -9.06 -17.12 8.60
C ILE A 964 -7.75 -16.35 8.83
N GLU A 965 -6.61 -16.97 8.51
CA GLU A 965 -5.26 -16.41 8.70
C GLU A 965 -4.37 -16.68 7.46
N SER A 966 -3.33 -15.88 7.26
CA SER A 966 -2.30 -16.10 6.23
C SER A 966 -1.53 -17.40 6.49
N SER A 967 -1.40 -18.28 5.48
CA SER A 967 -0.66 -19.55 5.63
C SER A 967 0.86 -19.33 5.75
N ALA A 968 1.38 -18.25 5.17
CA ALA A 968 2.82 -17.95 5.13
C ALA A 968 3.36 -17.55 6.51
N ALA A 969 2.59 -16.79 7.29
CA ALA A 969 2.96 -16.31 8.62
C ALA A 969 1.72 -16.20 9.54
N PRO A 970 1.13 -17.33 9.95
CA PRO A 970 -0.06 -17.32 10.80
C PRO A 970 0.29 -16.85 12.21
N GLU A 971 -0.51 -15.93 12.77
CA GLU A 971 -0.40 -15.51 14.17
C GLU A 971 -0.94 -16.59 15.13
N GLU A 972 -1.99 -17.30 14.70
CA GLU A 972 -2.62 -18.38 15.45
C GLU A 972 -2.73 -19.65 14.58
N LEU A 973 -2.50 -20.82 15.20
CA LEU A 973 -2.68 -22.10 14.55
C LEU A 973 -4.14 -22.54 14.67
N LEU A 974 -4.93 -22.39 13.60
CA LEU A 974 -6.37 -22.69 13.60
C LEU A 974 -6.72 -24.17 13.82
N SER A 975 -5.75 -25.07 13.73
CA SER A 975 -5.91 -26.48 14.08
C SER A 975 -5.98 -26.71 15.60
N GLN A 976 -5.48 -25.77 16.41
CA GLN A 976 -5.51 -25.80 17.88
C GLN A 976 -6.65 -24.93 18.43
N PRO A 977 -6.95 -25.01 19.74
CA PRO A 977 -7.90 -24.09 20.36
C PRO A 977 -7.50 -22.63 20.16
N HIS A 978 -8.43 -21.81 19.67
CA HIS A 978 -8.20 -20.41 19.31
C HIS A 978 -9.45 -19.56 19.60
N ALA A 979 -9.31 -18.24 19.66
CA ALA A 979 -10.43 -17.35 19.97
C ALA A 979 -11.44 -17.29 18.81
N THR A 980 -12.73 -17.33 19.13
CA THR A 980 -13.79 -17.16 18.13
C THR A 980 -13.80 -15.70 17.64
N PRO A 981 -13.89 -15.44 16.32
CA PRO A 981 -13.81 -14.09 15.79
C PRO A 981 -15.04 -13.21 16.12
N PHE A 982 -16.16 -13.80 16.52
CA PHE A 982 -17.38 -13.11 16.95
C PHE A 982 -18.04 -13.92 18.07
N ARG A 983 -18.89 -13.27 18.88
CA ARG A 983 -19.60 -13.95 19.98
C ARG A 983 -20.58 -14.98 19.43
N SER A 984 -20.55 -16.19 19.98
CA SER A 984 -21.51 -17.26 19.70
C SER A 984 -21.94 -17.94 21.01
N GLU A 985 -23.01 -18.73 20.94
CA GLU A 985 -23.52 -19.53 22.06
C GLU A 985 -22.50 -20.57 22.57
N GLU A 986 -21.60 -21.04 21.69
CA GLU A 986 -20.62 -22.10 21.94
C GLU A 986 -19.41 -21.64 22.79
N GLY A 987 -19.36 -20.35 23.16
CA GLY A 987 -18.29 -19.75 23.95
C GLY A 987 -17.30 -18.93 23.13
N SER A 988 -16.29 -18.35 23.80
CA SER A 988 -15.29 -17.47 23.17
C SER A 988 -14.07 -18.19 22.60
N ILE A 989 -14.02 -19.52 22.72
CA ILE A 989 -12.89 -20.35 22.30
C ILE A 989 -13.42 -21.45 21.38
N CYS A 990 -12.94 -21.47 20.14
CA CYS A 990 -13.15 -22.56 19.23
C CYS A 990 -12.19 -23.70 19.60
N PRO A 991 -12.65 -24.97 19.69
CA PRO A 991 -11.77 -26.09 20.03
C PRO A 991 -10.70 -26.39 18.97
N GLY A 992 -10.83 -25.83 17.75
CA GLY A 992 -9.95 -26.16 16.62
C GLY A 992 -10.39 -27.42 15.88
N GLY A 993 -9.47 -28.06 15.16
CA GLY A 993 -9.69 -29.35 14.47
C GLY A 993 -10.33 -29.30 13.07
N ALA A 994 -11.15 -28.30 12.77
CA ALA A 994 -11.84 -28.15 11.48
C ALA A 994 -11.17 -27.13 10.52
N ALA A 995 -9.85 -26.94 10.62
CA ALA A 995 -9.13 -25.97 9.81
C ALA A 995 -8.64 -26.56 8.48
N LYS A 996 -8.90 -25.86 7.38
CA LYS A 996 -8.38 -26.18 6.05
C LYS A 996 -7.25 -25.22 5.70
N ARG A 997 -6.09 -25.77 5.31
CA ARG A 997 -4.88 -24.98 5.01
C ARG A 997 -4.76 -24.64 3.52
N HIS A 998 -4.03 -23.57 3.23
CA HIS A 998 -3.69 -23.13 1.88
C HIS A 998 -4.88 -22.93 0.93
N VAL A 999 -5.99 -22.42 1.47
CA VAL A 999 -7.20 -22.09 0.73
C VAL A 999 -6.97 -20.81 -0.07
N ILE A 1000 -7.53 -20.75 -1.27
CA ILE A 1000 -7.50 -19.60 -2.17
C ILE A 1000 -8.89 -18.94 -2.15
N LEU A 1001 -8.92 -17.63 -2.05
CA LEU A 1001 -10.16 -16.86 -2.16
C LEU A 1001 -10.27 -16.33 -3.59
N GLY A 1002 -11.46 -16.34 -4.18
CA GLY A 1002 -11.63 -15.74 -5.49
C GLY A 1002 -13.06 -15.46 -5.90
N THR A 1003 -13.19 -14.98 -7.13
CA THR A 1003 -14.46 -14.73 -7.81
C THR A 1003 -14.30 -14.95 -9.30
N ASP A 1004 -15.39 -15.31 -9.95
CA ASP A 1004 -15.55 -15.35 -11.40
C ASP A 1004 -16.69 -14.41 -11.84
N PHE A 1005 -16.59 -13.88 -13.06
CA PHE A 1005 -17.66 -13.09 -13.66
C PHE A 1005 -17.69 -13.29 -15.18
N LYS A 1006 -18.89 -13.38 -15.77
CA LYS A 1006 -19.08 -13.48 -17.22
C LYS A 1006 -18.94 -12.10 -17.85
N THR A 1007 -18.17 -11.96 -18.93
CA THR A 1007 -18.04 -10.69 -19.68
C THR A 1007 -17.81 -10.93 -21.16
N ASP A 1008 -17.94 -9.87 -21.95
CA ASP A 1008 -17.71 -9.86 -23.40
C ASP A 1008 -16.21 -9.77 -23.68
N ILE A 1009 -15.71 -10.58 -24.62
CA ILE A 1009 -14.29 -10.75 -24.91
C ILE A 1009 -14.01 -10.66 -26.41
N ALA A 1010 -12.96 -9.92 -26.75
CA ALA A 1010 -12.30 -9.96 -28.05
C ALA A 1010 -10.92 -10.60 -27.93
N LEU A 1011 -10.79 -11.81 -28.45
CA LEU A 1011 -9.55 -12.57 -28.44
C LEU A 1011 -8.80 -12.38 -29.77
N PHE A 1012 -7.57 -11.90 -29.71
CA PHE A 1012 -6.67 -11.75 -30.85
C PHE A 1012 -5.51 -12.74 -30.73
N SER A 1013 -5.27 -13.53 -31.78
CA SER A 1013 -4.17 -14.51 -31.85
C SER A 1013 -3.11 -14.02 -32.84
N PHE A 1014 -1.85 -14.05 -32.39
CA PHE A 1014 -0.67 -13.53 -33.09
C PHE A 1014 0.37 -14.64 -33.29
N PRO A 1015 0.46 -15.23 -34.49
CA PRO A 1015 1.51 -16.18 -34.83
C PRO A 1015 2.83 -15.46 -35.17
N LEU A 1016 3.91 -15.89 -34.53
CA LEU A 1016 5.27 -15.41 -34.74
C LEU A 1016 6.02 -16.34 -35.69
N THR A 1017 7.01 -15.78 -36.39
CA THR A 1017 7.92 -16.54 -37.26
C THR A 1017 9.36 -16.23 -36.90
N GLU A 1018 10.25 -17.21 -37.14
CA GLU A 1018 11.68 -17.04 -36.91
C GLU A 1018 12.21 -15.74 -37.54
N PRO A 1019 13.07 -15.00 -36.83
CA PRO A 1019 13.70 -15.35 -35.55
C PRO A 1019 12.92 -14.91 -34.29
N PHE A 1020 11.69 -14.43 -34.43
CA PHE A 1020 10.91 -13.91 -33.30
C PHE A 1020 10.29 -15.03 -32.46
N GLN A 1021 10.55 -15.01 -31.16
CA GLN A 1021 10.00 -16.00 -30.21
C GLN A 1021 9.76 -15.35 -28.84
N LEU A 1022 8.63 -15.68 -28.21
CA LEU A 1022 8.24 -15.20 -26.88
C LEU A 1022 8.00 -16.36 -25.93
N LEU A 1023 9.04 -16.78 -25.22
CA LEU A 1023 8.95 -17.89 -24.28
C LEU A 1023 8.05 -17.52 -23.07
N PRO A 1024 7.07 -18.36 -22.71
CA PRO A 1024 6.21 -18.08 -21.57
C PRO A 1024 6.98 -17.93 -20.26
N GLY A 1025 6.69 -16.88 -19.49
CA GLY A 1025 7.32 -16.58 -18.21
C GLY A 1025 8.66 -15.84 -18.31
N SER A 1026 9.11 -15.48 -19.52
CA SER A 1026 10.30 -14.67 -19.72
C SER A 1026 9.97 -13.17 -19.65
N ILE A 1027 10.93 -12.36 -19.19
CA ILE A 1027 10.76 -10.91 -19.05
C ILE A 1027 10.55 -10.21 -20.40
N GLU A 1028 11.08 -10.77 -21.49
CA GLU A 1028 10.88 -10.26 -22.85
C GLU A 1028 9.40 -10.40 -23.26
N ALA A 1029 8.80 -11.56 -22.99
CA ALA A 1029 7.38 -11.81 -23.23
C ALA A 1029 6.52 -10.91 -22.34
N ASP A 1030 6.80 -10.84 -21.04
CA ASP A 1030 6.03 -10.01 -20.11
C ASP A 1030 6.10 -8.52 -20.46
N SER A 1031 7.29 -8.02 -20.81
CA SER A 1031 7.52 -6.63 -21.23
C SER A 1031 6.72 -6.29 -22.49
N VAL A 1032 6.85 -7.08 -23.56
CA VAL A 1032 6.19 -6.76 -24.84
C VAL A 1032 4.68 -6.97 -24.78
N LEU A 1033 4.21 -8.07 -24.19
CA LEU A 1033 2.79 -8.41 -24.16
C LEU A 1033 2.02 -7.49 -23.21
N ARG A 1034 2.62 -7.08 -22.07
CA ARG A 1034 2.02 -6.06 -21.20
C ARG A 1034 1.95 -4.71 -21.91
N THR A 1035 3.01 -4.31 -22.61
CA THR A 1035 3.01 -3.08 -23.42
C THR A 1035 1.87 -3.09 -24.44
N LEU A 1036 1.68 -4.21 -25.15
CA LEU A 1036 0.61 -4.36 -26.14
C LEU A 1036 -0.77 -4.36 -25.49
N CYS A 1037 -0.96 -5.01 -24.34
CA CYS A 1037 -2.23 -4.97 -23.62
C CYS A 1037 -2.61 -3.53 -23.26
N GLU A 1038 -1.70 -2.76 -22.68
CA GLU A 1038 -1.97 -1.38 -22.29
C GLU A 1038 -2.18 -0.47 -23.53
N ALA A 1039 -1.42 -0.69 -24.61
CA ALA A 1039 -1.58 0.05 -25.86
C ALA A 1039 -2.91 -0.25 -26.54
N MET A 1040 -3.30 -1.54 -26.64
CA MET A 1040 -4.56 -1.98 -27.24
C MET A 1040 -5.77 -1.56 -26.40
N ALA A 1041 -5.70 -1.65 -25.06
CA ALA A 1041 -6.79 -1.17 -24.20
C ALA A 1041 -6.98 0.36 -24.32
N LYS A 1042 -5.89 1.12 -24.40
CA LYS A 1042 -5.94 2.57 -24.63
C LYS A 1042 -6.48 2.90 -26.03
N ALA A 1043 -5.99 2.22 -27.06
CA ALA A 1043 -6.47 2.36 -28.43
C ALA A 1043 -7.96 2.00 -28.54
N ALA A 1044 -8.42 0.95 -27.86
CA ALA A 1044 -9.81 0.55 -27.82
C ALA A 1044 -10.70 1.65 -27.24
N CYS A 1045 -10.29 2.26 -26.12
CA CYS A 1045 -11.05 3.36 -25.52
C CYS A 1045 -11.11 4.58 -26.46
N GLN A 1046 -10.02 4.87 -27.19
CA GLN A 1046 -9.98 5.94 -28.19
C GLN A 1046 -10.84 5.63 -29.42
N THR A 1047 -10.82 4.40 -29.91
CA THR A 1047 -11.63 3.95 -31.06
C THR A 1047 -13.13 4.05 -30.76
N LEU A 1048 -13.52 3.76 -29.52
CA LEU A 1048 -14.93 3.77 -29.09
C LEU A 1048 -15.37 5.09 -28.44
N ASP A 1049 -14.46 6.05 -28.23
CA ASP A 1049 -14.69 7.28 -27.47
C ASP A 1049 -15.29 7.05 -26.07
N ILE A 1050 -14.76 6.05 -25.34
CA ILE A 1050 -15.20 5.69 -23.99
C ILE A 1050 -14.14 6.01 -22.94
N GLU A 1051 -14.54 6.05 -21.66
CA GLU A 1051 -13.62 6.36 -20.57
C GLU A 1051 -12.52 5.29 -20.45
N PRO A 1052 -11.25 5.68 -20.21
CA PRO A 1052 -10.18 4.74 -19.95
C PRO A 1052 -10.51 3.71 -18.86
N GLY A 1053 -10.39 2.44 -19.23
CA GLY A 1053 -10.57 1.29 -18.36
C GLY A 1053 -12.01 0.79 -18.19
N GLU A 1054 -12.94 1.24 -19.03
CA GLU A 1054 -14.14 0.47 -19.39
C GLU A 1054 -13.78 -0.85 -20.09
N VAL A 1055 -12.70 -0.84 -20.87
CA VAL A 1055 -12.09 -2.01 -21.50
C VAL A 1055 -10.67 -2.20 -20.96
N LEU A 1056 -10.33 -3.43 -20.59
CA LEU A 1056 -8.98 -3.83 -20.21
C LEU A 1056 -8.48 -4.96 -21.11
N ALA A 1057 -7.18 -5.20 -21.11
CA ALA A 1057 -6.56 -6.25 -21.90
C ALA A 1057 -5.60 -7.09 -21.05
N GLU A 1058 -5.55 -8.38 -21.36
CA GLU A 1058 -4.65 -9.35 -20.76
C GLU A 1058 -4.13 -10.31 -21.81
N TYR A 1059 -3.02 -10.98 -21.52
CA TYR A 1059 -2.36 -11.89 -22.44
C TYR A 1059 -2.21 -13.29 -21.87
N ARG A 1060 -2.01 -14.25 -22.77
CA ARG A 1060 -1.59 -15.61 -22.45
C ARG A 1060 -0.86 -16.24 -23.64
N PRO A 1061 -0.04 -17.29 -23.41
CA PRO A 1061 0.34 -18.19 -24.49
C PRO A 1061 -0.93 -18.78 -25.13
N ALA A 1062 -0.94 -18.95 -26.45
CA ALA A 1062 -2.01 -19.72 -27.08
C ALA A 1062 -2.01 -21.14 -26.48
N LEU A 1063 -3.19 -21.71 -26.22
CA LEU A 1063 -3.33 -23.06 -25.68
C LEU A 1063 -3.14 -24.10 -26.81
N THR A 1064 -1.98 -24.01 -27.47
CA THR A 1064 -1.55 -24.79 -28.64
C THR A 1064 -0.05 -25.13 -28.49
N GLU A 1065 0.47 -26.10 -29.26
CA GLU A 1065 1.91 -26.41 -29.27
C GLU A 1065 2.77 -25.21 -29.70
N LYS A 1066 2.24 -24.36 -30.59
CA LYS A 1066 2.90 -23.12 -31.01
C LYS A 1066 2.97 -22.12 -29.87
N GLY A 1067 1.93 -22.00 -29.04
CA GLY A 1067 1.97 -21.13 -27.87
C GLY A 1067 2.94 -21.62 -26.79
N ALA A 1068 2.99 -22.94 -26.55
CA ALA A 1068 3.96 -23.52 -25.61
C ALA A 1068 5.42 -23.30 -26.04
N SER A 1069 5.69 -23.31 -27.35
CA SER A 1069 7.01 -23.01 -27.92
C SER A 1069 7.27 -21.50 -28.10
N GLY A 1070 6.37 -20.62 -27.65
CA GLY A 1070 6.53 -19.17 -27.77
C GLY A 1070 6.39 -18.60 -29.19
N ASN A 1071 5.81 -19.37 -30.11
CA ASN A 1071 5.58 -18.99 -31.51
C ASN A 1071 4.14 -18.51 -31.78
N GLU A 1072 3.26 -18.51 -30.78
CA GLU A 1072 1.90 -17.98 -30.90
C GLU A 1072 1.43 -17.42 -29.56
N VAL A 1073 0.95 -16.18 -29.55
CA VAL A 1073 0.46 -15.51 -28.34
C VAL A 1073 -0.96 -15.01 -28.54
N GLU A 1074 -1.70 -14.92 -27.45
CA GLU A 1074 -3.07 -14.41 -27.45
C GLU A 1074 -3.18 -13.18 -26.55
N ILE A 1075 -3.84 -12.14 -27.04
CA ILE A 1075 -4.24 -10.97 -26.25
C ILE A 1075 -5.76 -10.91 -26.31
N PHE A 1076 -6.40 -10.80 -25.15
CA PHE A 1076 -7.84 -10.64 -25.07
C PHE A 1076 -8.21 -9.31 -24.41
N LEU A 1077 -9.12 -8.59 -25.06
CA LEU A 1077 -9.76 -7.40 -24.53
C LEU A 1077 -11.09 -7.82 -23.91
N TYR A 1078 -11.42 -7.25 -22.76
CA TYR A 1078 -12.66 -7.55 -22.07
C TYR A 1078 -13.27 -6.30 -21.43
N ASP A 1079 -14.60 -6.32 -21.34
CA ASP A 1079 -15.34 -5.28 -20.65
C ASP A 1079 -15.22 -5.50 -19.14
N THR A 1080 -14.86 -4.43 -18.42
CA THR A 1080 -14.65 -4.53 -16.96
C THR A 1080 -15.95 -4.64 -16.19
N LEU A 1081 -17.06 -4.18 -16.78
CA LEU A 1081 -18.38 -4.36 -16.23
C LEU A 1081 -18.79 -5.83 -16.29
N ALA A 1082 -19.14 -6.40 -15.15
CA ALA A 1082 -19.63 -7.77 -15.09
C ALA A 1082 -20.96 -7.92 -15.85
N GLY A 1083 -21.03 -8.91 -16.74
CA GLY A 1083 -22.05 -9.06 -17.77
C GLY A 1083 -21.60 -8.54 -19.13
N GLY A 1084 -20.56 -7.71 -19.21
CA GLY A 1084 -20.06 -7.02 -20.41
C GLY A 1084 -20.93 -5.84 -20.83
N ALA A 1085 -20.45 -4.89 -21.63
CA ALA A 1085 -21.21 -3.79 -22.22
C ALA A 1085 -21.29 -3.90 -23.76
N GLY A 1086 -20.69 -4.94 -24.34
CA GLY A 1086 -20.56 -5.15 -25.79
C GLY A 1086 -19.39 -4.39 -26.44
N PHE A 1087 -18.58 -3.66 -25.68
CA PHE A 1087 -17.49 -2.85 -26.26
C PHE A 1087 -16.41 -3.74 -26.87
N SER A 1088 -15.98 -4.77 -26.15
CA SER A 1088 -14.95 -5.69 -26.60
C SER A 1088 -15.37 -6.42 -27.88
N THR A 1089 -16.58 -6.95 -27.94
CA THR A 1089 -17.07 -7.67 -29.13
C THR A 1089 -17.18 -6.76 -30.36
N GLU A 1090 -17.48 -5.48 -30.17
CA GLU A 1090 -17.50 -4.49 -31.26
C GLU A 1090 -16.09 -4.22 -31.82
N LEU A 1091 -15.05 -4.22 -30.98
CA LEU A 1091 -13.67 -4.02 -31.42
C LEU A 1091 -13.17 -5.08 -32.41
N VAL A 1092 -13.75 -6.29 -32.40
CA VAL A 1092 -13.43 -7.30 -33.42
C VAL A 1092 -13.89 -6.85 -34.81
N ASN A 1093 -15.03 -6.15 -34.92
CA ASN A 1093 -15.49 -5.58 -36.19
C ASN A 1093 -14.64 -4.37 -36.61
N ARG A 1094 -14.11 -3.63 -35.63
CA ARG A 1094 -13.24 -2.45 -35.84
C ARG A 1094 -11.76 -2.78 -35.64
N ALA A 1095 -11.36 -4.05 -35.84
CA ALA A 1095 -10.03 -4.51 -35.51
C ALA A 1095 -8.93 -3.73 -36.26
N ARG A 1096 -9.12 -3.42 -37.55
CA ARG A 1096 -8.14 -2.65 -38.33
C ARG A 1096 -7.88 -1.27 -37.72
N GLU A 1097 -8.93 -0.54 -37.36
CA GLU A 1097 -8.83 0.77 -36.72
C GLU A 1097 -8.17 0.69 -35.34
N LEU A 1098 -8.53 -0.32 -34.54
CA LEU A 1098 -7.89 -0.60 -33.26
C LEU A 1098 -6.36 -0.77 -33.42
N PHE A 1099 -5.93 -1.55 -34.42
CA PHE A 1099 -4.51 -1.81 -34.67
C PHE A 1099 -3.77 -0.61 -35.25
N GLU A 1100 -4.41 0.19 -36.11
CA GLU A 1100 -3.85 1.46 -36.59
C GLU A 1100 -3.60 2.44 -35.43
N HIS A 1101 -4.58 2.61 -34.53
CA HIS A 1101 -4.41 3.41 -33.32
C HIS A 1101 -3.31 2.84 -32.40
N THR A 1102 -3.27 1.51 -32.22
CA THR A 1102 -2.22 0.83 -31.43
C THR A 1102 -0.83 1.09 -32.02
N ARG A 1103 -0.65 0.94 -33.34
CA ARG A 1103 0.61 1.21 -34.04
C ARG A 1103 1.01 2.68 -33.87
N ASN A 1104 0.08 3.61 -34.02
CA ASN A 1104 0.33 5.05 -33.85
C ASN A 1104 0.79 5.39 -32.42
N LEU A 1105 0.15 4.84 -31.39
CA LEU A 1105 0.53 5.03 -29.98
C LEU A 1105 1.93 4.49 -29.65
N LEU A 1106 2.34 3.39 -30.27
CA LEU A 1106 3.65 2.78 -30.03
C LEU A 1106 4.77 3.51 -30.79
N ALA A 1107 4.52 3.84 -32.06
CA ALA A 1107 5.48 4.52 -32.93
C ALA A 1107 5.72 5.97 -32.48
N SER A 1108 4.66 6.72 -32.20
CA SER A 1108 4.72 8.15 -31.88
C SER A 1108 4.54 8.41 -30.39
N CYS A 1109 5.37 9.28 -29.82
CA CYS A 1109 5.20 9.77 -28.45
C CYS A 1109 5.49 11.27 -28.46
N PRO A 1110 4.59 12.12 -27.93
CA PRO A 1110 4.80 13.57 -27.88
C PRO A 1110 6.12 13.97 -27.22
N GLU A 1111 6.50 13.27 -26.15
CA GLU A 1111 7.74 13.53 -25.38
C GLU A 1111 8.97 12.81 -25.94
N ASN A 1112 8.81 12.09 -27.05
CA ASN A 1112 9.83 11.19 -27.60
C ASN A 1112 10.45 10.28 -26.51
N CYS A 1113 9.62 9.77 -25.60
CA CYS A 1113 10.08 8.95 -24.48
C CYS A 1113 10.77 7.67 -24.99
N ASP A 1114 11.64 7.14 -24.15
CA ASP A 1114 12.55 6.08 -24.52
C ASP A 1114 11.95 4.67 -24.33
N THR A 1115 11.24 4.44 -23.22
CA THR A 1115 10.46 3.21 -22.94
C THR A 1115 8.95 3.52 -22.98
N SER A 1116 8.45 4.25 -21.99
CA SER A 1116 7.06 4.69 -21.86
C SER A 1116 6.99 5.95 -20.97
N CYS A 1117 5.89 6.71 -21.07
CA CYS A 1117 5.59 7.87 -20.22
C CYS A 1117 4.07 8.10 -20.16
N TYR A 1118 3.60 9.04 -19.34
CA TYR A 1118 2.17 9.38 -19.19
C TYR A 1118 1.53 9.92 -20.47
N ARG A 1119 2.34 10.47 -21.38
CA ARG A 1119 1.86 10.98 -22.66
C ARG A 1119 1.60 9.87 -23.69
N CYS A 1120 2.19 8.68 -23.52
CA CYS A 1120 1.98 7.54 -24.42
C CYS A 1120 1.22 6.38 -23.77
N LEU A 1121 1.78 5.67 -22.79
CA LEU A 1121 1.25 4.38 -22.29
C LEU A 1121 1.03 4.34 -20.77
N GLN A 1122 1.74 5.15 -19.99
CA GLN A 1122 1.62 5.12 -18.54
C GLN A 1122 0.33 5.80 -18.10
N SER A 1123 -0.30 5.23 -17.08
CA SER A 1123 -1.46 5.78 -16.39
C SER A 1123 -1.36 5.45 -14.90
N PHE A 1124 -2.18 6.12 -14.08
CA PHE A 1124 -2.27 5.81 -12.66
C PHE A 1124 -2.68 4.34 -12.40
N ARG A 1125 -3.51 3.75 -13.28
CA ARG A 1125 -4.03 2.38 -13.14
C ARG A 1125 -2.96 1.31 -13.34
N ASN A 1126 -2.05 1.50 -14.30
CA ASN A 1126 -0.99 0.54 -14.65
C ASN A 1126 0.36 0.83 -13.98
N ARG A 1127 0.37 1.60 -12.88
CA ARG A 1127 1.61 1.99 -12.15
C ARG A 1127 2.50 0.84 -11.70
N MET A 1128 1.92 -0.32 -11.43
CA MET A 1128 2.68 -1.50 -11.03
C MET A 1128 3.46 -2.12 -12.19
N ASP A 1129 3.06 -1.81 -13.42
CA ASP A 1129 3.60 -2.39 -14.65
C ASP A 1129 4.51 -1.42 -15.40
N HIS A 1130 4.72 -0.19 -14.92
CA HIS A 1130 5.52 0.83 -15.63
C HIS A 1130 6.93 0.36 -15.97
N SER A 1131 7.54 -0.46 -15.12
CA SER A 1131 8.85 -1.07 -15.40
C SER A 1131 8.80 -2.04 -16.58
N LEU A 1132 7.64 -2.66 -16.86
CA LEU A 1132 7.40 -3.57 -17.98
C LEU A 1132 7.09 -2.84 -19.29
N LEU A 1133 6.64 -1.59 -19.26
CA LEU A 1133 6.14 -0.92 -20.46
C LEU A 1133 7.27 -0.38 -21.36
N ASP A 1134 7.39 -0.95 -22.55
CA ASP A 1134 8.39 -0.62 -23.56
C ASP A 1134 7.80 -0.52 -24.97
N ARG A 1135 7.50 0.72 -25.40
CA ARG A 1135 6.90 0.99 -26.71
C ARG A 1135 7.78 0.58 -27.90
N LYS A 1136 9.10 0.48 -27.71
CA LYS A 1136 10.05 0.15 -28.78
C LYS A 1136 10.03 -1.35 -29.08
N LEU A 1137 9.82 -2.18 -28.06
CA LEU A 1137 9.54 -3.60 -28.25
C LEU A 1137 8.13 -3.80 -28.83
N GLY A 1138 7.15 -3.07 -28.29
CA GLY A 1138 5.75 -3.16 -28.76
C GLY A 1138 5.60 -2.84 -30.25
N ILE A 1139 6.24 -1.77 -30.76
CA ILE A 1139 6.16 -1.41 -32.19
C ILE A 1139 6.83 -2.47 -33.07
N GLN A 1140 8.00 -2.99 -32.69
CA GLN A 1140 8.66 -4.04 -33.48
C GLN A 1140 7.80 -5.31 -33.52
N PHE A 1141 7.18 -5.68 -32.40
CA PHE A 1141 6.26 -6.81 -32.35
C PHE A 1141 5.06 -6.60 -33.27
N ILE A 1142 4.36 -5.46 -33.17
CA ILE A 1142 3.12 -5.25 -33.93
C ILE A 1142 3.40 -5.15 -35.43
N GLU A 1143 4.55 -4.59 -35.84
CA GLU A 1143 4.99 -4.60 -37.23
C GLU A 1143 5.30 -6.02 -37.72
N HIS A 1144 6.00 -6.83 -36.93
CA HIS A 1144 6.27 -8.23 -37.30
C HIS A 1144 4.99 -9.05 -37.40
N ALA A 1145 4.09 -8.90 -36.42
CA ALA A 1145 2.87 -9.68 -36.34
C ALA A 1145 1.91 -9.40 -37.52
N PHE A 1146 1.90 -8.16 -38.05
CA PHE A 1146 1.05 -7.76 -39.16
C PHE A 1146 1.70 -7.89 -40.53
N ASP A 1147 2.94 -7.41 -40.67
CA ASP A 1147 3.62 -7.26 -41.96
C ASP A 1147 4.64 -8.40 -42.22
N GLY A 1148 5.00 -9.17 -41.17
CA GLY A 1148 6.03 -10.21 -41.24
C GLY A 1148 7.46 -9.66 -41.27
N GLY A 1149 8.41 -10.53 -41.61
CA GLY A 1149 9.83 -10.16 -41.78
C GLY A 1149 10.55 -9.79 -40.47
N TYR A 1150 11.65 -9.03 -40.57
CA TYR A 1150 12.39 -8.49 -39.42
C TYR A 1150 12.25 -6.95 -39.45
N PRO A 1151 11.26 -6.38 -38.75
CA PRO A 1151 11.08 -4.93 -38.71
C PRO A 1151 12.31 -4.24 -38.08
N PRO A 1152 12.69 -3.05 -38.57
CA PRO A 1152 13.87 -2.36 -38.12
C PRO A 1152 13.75 -1.99 -36.64
N TYR A 1153 14.81 -2.24 -35.87
CA TYR A 1153 14.86 -1.79 -34.49
C TYR A 1153 15.15 -0.27 -34.42
N PRO A 1154 14.56 0.48 -33.46
CA PRO A 1154 14.71 1.94 -33.42
C PRO A 1154 16.18 2.40 -33.29
N ALA A 1155 16.73 3.01 -34.34
CA ALA A 1155 18.16 3.35 -34.43
C ALA A 1155 18.69 4.23 -33.27
N GLU A 1156 17.89 5.20 -32.82
CA GLU A 1156 18.27 6.07 -31.69
C GLU A 1156 18.36 5.29 -30.37
N ARG A 1157 17.50 4.28 -30.18
CA ARG A 1157 17.59 3.38 -29.02
C ARG A 1157 18.84 2.51 -29.12
N THR A 1158 19.10 1.95 -30.29
CA THR A 1158 20.30 1.16 -30.55
C THR A 1158 21.56 1.94 -30.17
N ARG A 1159 21.67 3.19 -30.64
CA ARG A 1159 22.80 4.07 -30.34
C ARG A 1159 22.96 4.32 -28.84
N ARG A 1160 21.87 4.65 -28.13
CA ARG A 1160 21.90 4.91 -26.68
C ARG A 1160 22.30 3.70 -25.85
N SER A 1161 21.74 2.52 -26.14
CA SER A 1161 22.09 1.28 -25.43
C SER A 1161 23.55 0.90 -25.65
N LEU A 1162 24.05 1.03 -26.89
CA LEU A 1162 25.45 0.80 -27.19
C LEU A 1162 26.39 1.85 -26.57
N ASP A 1163 25.98 3.11 -26.46
CA ASP A 1163 26.74 4.15 -25.74
C ASP A 1163 26.84 3.84 -24.24
N LEU A 1164 25.74 3.38 -23.63
CA LEU A 1164 25.72 2.93 -22.23
C LEU A 1164 26.65 1.74 -22.01
N LEU A 1165 26.53 0.72 -22.86
CA LEU A 1165 27.36 -0.48 -22.80
C LEU A 1165 28.85 -0.15 -23.02
N ALA A 1166 29.19 0.65 -24.04
CA ALA A 1166 30.58 1.01 -24.32
C ALA A 1166 31.22 1.75 -23.15
N ARG A 1167 30.51 2.69 -22.52
CA ARG A 1167 31.01 3.40 -21.33
C ARG A 1167 31.28 2.45 -20.18
N ASP A 1168 30.40 1.48 -19.96
CA ASP A 1168 30.57 0.51 -18.89
C ASP A 1168 31.71 -0.48 -19.16
N LEU A 1169 31.84 -0.96 -20.41
CA LEU A 1169 32.95 -1.81 -20.84
C LEU A 1169 34.31 -1.11 -20.73
N ILE A 1170 34.42 0.15 -21.16
CA ILE A 1170 35.64 0.97 -21.00
C ILE A 1170 35.97 1.11 -19.51
N ARG A 1171 34.97 1.42 -18.69
CA ARG A 1171 35.11 1.61 -17.25
C ARG A 1171 35.61 0.34 -16.53
N GLN A 1172 35.11 -0.83 -16.93
CA GLN A 1172 35.44 -2.11 -16.28
C GLN A 1172 36.70 -2.77 -16.83
N TYR A 1173 36.88 -2.75 -18.15
CA TYR A 1173 37.86 -3.58 -18.85
C TYR A 1173 38.89 -2.77 -19.66
N GLY A 1174 38.90 -1.44 -19.54
CA GLY A 1174 39.81 -0.55 -20.26
C GLY A 1174 41.31 -0.78 -20.01
N THR A 1175 41.67 -1.53 -18.98
CA THR A 1175 43.06 -1.94 -18.68
C THR A 1175 43.49 -3.19 -19.45
N GLU A 1176 42.55 -4.04 -19.86
CA GLU A 1176 42.81 -5.29 -20.61
C GLU A 1176 42.49 -5.13 -22.11
N PHE A 1177 41.54 -4.25 -22.46
CA PHE A 1177 41.02 -4.05 -23.81
C PHE A 1177 40.92 -2.55 -24.14
N SER A 1178 41.16 -2.20 -25.41
CA SER A 1178 40.74 -0.91 -25.96
C SER A 1178 39.39 -1.05 -26.66
N PHE A 1179 38.51 -0.06 -26.49
CA PHE A 1179 37.18 -0.06 -27.11
C PHE A 1179 37.06 1.13 -28.06
N SER A 1180 36.69 0.87 -29.31
CA SER A 1180 36.47 1.90 -30.34
C SER A 1180 35.03 1.84 -30.85
N ARG A 1181 34.44 3.00 -31.13
CA ARG A 1181 33.05 3.15 -31.61
C ARG A 1181 33.00 3.34 -33.12
N GLU A 1182 31.94 2.84 -33.74
CA GLU A 1182 31.56 3.08 -35.15
C GLU A 1182 32.72 2.85 -36.14
N VAL A 1183 33.36 1.69 -36.00
CA VAL A 1183 34.59 1.39 -36.71
C VAL A 1183 34.28 0.78 -38.07
N GLN A 1184 34.83 1.38 -39.13
CA GLN A 1184 34.72 0.86 -40.50
C GLN A 1184 35.51 -0.44 -40.66
N ARG A 1185 34.87 -1.48 -41.19
CA ARG A 1185 35.49 -2.76 -41.54
C ARG A 1185 34.99 -3.21 -42.91
N TYR A 1186 35.73 -4.14 -43.52
CA TYR A 1186 35.32 -4.78 -44.76
C TYR A 1186 35.12 -6.27 -44.48
N ASP A 1187 33.98 -6.79 -44.86
CA ASP A 1187 33.67 -8.22 -44.84
C ASP A 1187 33.50 -8.73 -46.27
N ASN A 1188 33.87 -10.00 -46.50
CA ASN A 1188 33.89 -10.58 -47.84
C ASN A 1188 32.49 -10.73 -48.46
N GLU A 1189 31.44 -10.85 -47.65
CA GLU A 1189 30.05 -10.99 -48.11
C GLU A 1189 29.23 -9.70 -47.88
N ALA A 1190 29.35 -9.09 -46.70
CA ALA A 1190 28.61 -7.87 -46.38
C ALA A 1190 29.20 -6.58 -46.99
N GLY A 1191 30.44 -6.63 -47.51
CA GLY A 1191 31.15 -5.48 -48.05
C GLY A 1191 31.59 -4.49 -46.96
N ALA A 1192 31.49 -3.19 -47.24
CA ALA A 1192 31.81 -2.15 -46.26
C ALA A 1192 30.72 -2.07 -45.17
N ILE A 1193 31.14 -2.32 -43.92
CA ILE A 1193 30.27 -2.38 -42.74
C ILE A 1193 30.80 -1.46 -41.64
N VAL A 1194 29.89 -1.00 -40.77
CA VAL A 1194 30.24 -0.23 -39.58
C VAL A 1194 30.00 -1.10 -38.36
N ILE A 1195 31.05 -1.42 -37.62
CA ILE A 1195 30.93 -2.17 -36.38
C ILE A 1195 30.66 -1.19 -35.24
N PRO A 1196 29.57 -1.36 -34.47
CA PRO A 1196 29.20 -0.38 -33.46
C PRO A 1196 30.23 -0.26 -32.32
N ILE A 1197 30.76 -1.37 -31.83
CA ILE A 1197 31.84 -1.41 -30.84
C ILE A 1197 32.88 -2.44 -31.29
N VAL A 1198 34.14 -2.06 -31.37
CA VAL A 1198 35.26 -2.99 -31.53
C VAL A 1198 36.05 -3.02 -30.24
N ALA A 1199 36.14 -4.19 -29.61
CA ALA A 1199 37.02 -4.46 -28.48
C ALA A 1199 38.31 -5.09 -28.99
N THR A 1200 39.45 -4.46 -28.73
CA THR A 1200 40.77 -4.97 -29.11
C THR A 1200 41.56 -5.33 -27.87
N ARG A 1201 41.95 -6.60 -27.75
CA ARG A 1201 42.75 -7.08 -26.61
C ARG A 1201 44.15 -6.48 -26.66
N LEU A 1202 44.55 -5.73 -25.64
CA LEU A 1202 45.82 -5.01 -25.65
C LEU A 1202 47.05 -5.93 -25.75
N ALA A 1203 46.93 -7.15 -25.22
CA ALA A 1203 48.02 -8.13 -25.21
C ALA A 1203 48.24 -8.84 -26.56
N THR A 1204 47.20 -9.03 -27.38
CA THR A 1204 47.26 -9.87 -28.59
C THR A 1204 46.86 -9.15 -29.88
N GLY A 1205 46.18 -8.01 -29.78
CA GLY A 1205 45.59 -7.31 -30.92
C GLY A 1205 44.34 -7.98 -31.52
N ALA A 1206 43.83 -9.06 -30.89
CA ALA A 1206 42.61 -9.73 -31.35
C ALA A 1206 41.39 -8.81 -31.20
N GLU A 1207 40.52 -8.79 -32.21
CA GLU A 1207 39.29 -7.99 -32.25
C GLU A 1207 38.06 -8.85 -31.99
N THR A 1208 37.18 -8.36 -31.13
CA THR A 1208 35.79 -8.81 -30.98
C THR A 1208 34.88 -7.66 -31.40
N TRP A 1209 33.93 -7.93 -32.27
CA TRP A 1209 32.94 -6.99 -32.78
C TRP A 1209 31.67 -7.13 -31.96
N ILE A 1210 31.17 -6.05 -31.38
CA ILE A 1210 29.99 -6.06 -30.54
C ILE A 1210 28.88 -5.24 -31.20
N SER A 1211 27.71 -5.86 -31.32
CA SER A 1211 26.48 -5.25 -31.81
C SER A 1211 25.34 -5.43 -30.80
N LEU A 1212 24.18 -4.85 -31.10
CA LEU A 1212 22.97 -4.95 -30.29
C LEU A 1212 22.00 -5.93 -30.97
N SER A 1213 21.37 -6.82 -30.19
CA SER A 1213 20.21 -7.60 -30.61
C SER A 1213 18.91 -7.07 -30.02
N SER A 1214 17.81 -7.27 -30.74
CA SER A 1214 16.47 -7.07 -30.16
C SER A 1214 16.19 -8.18 -29.15
N PRO A 1215 15.54 -7.88 -28.01
CA PRO A 1215 15.09 -8.89 -27.05
C PRO A 1215 14.12 -9.91 -27.64
N LEU A 1216 13.41 -9.53 -28.71
CA LEU A 1216 12.48 -10.42 -29.41
C LEU A 1216 13.17 -11.36 -30.40
N ALA A 1217 14.42 -11.08 -30.77
CA ALA A 1217 15.23 -11.82 -31.73
C ALA A 1217 16.69 -11.89 -31.23
N PRO A 1218 16.95 -12.70 -30.18
CA PRO A 1218 18.25 -12.74 -29.52
C PRO A 1218 19.35 -13.22 -30.47
N ALA A 1219 20.59 -12.80 -30.19
CA ALA A 1219 21.79 -13.13 -30.97
C ALA A 1219 21.80 -12.65 -32.44
N ILE A 1220 20.78 -11.91 -32.90
CA ILE A 1220 20.74 -11.35 -34.26
C ILE A 1220 20.98 -9.84 -34.21
N PRO A 1221 21.99 -9.32 -34.95
CA PRO A 1221 22.25 -7.89 -35.01
C PRO A 1221 21.04 -7.10 -35.49
N THR A 1222 20.76 -5.97 -34.83
CA THR A 1222 19.72 -5.03 -35.25
C THR A 1222 20.00 -4.35 -36.59
N ASP A 1223 21.26 -4.27 -37.02
CA ASP A 1223 21.65 -3.79 -38.35
C ASP A 1223 21.62 -4.94 -39.38
N HIS A 1224 20.75 -4.82 -40.38
CA HIS A 1224 20.60 -5.79 -41.47
C HIS A 1224 21.88 -6.05 -42.27
N LYS A 1225 22.84 -5.11 -42.33
CA LYS A 1225 24.13 -5.37 -43.00
C LYS A 1225 24.98 -6.35 -42.20
N LEU A 1226 24.93 -6.26 -40.88
CA LEU A 1226 25.67 -7.16 -39.97
C LEU A 1226 25.04 -8.57 -39.90
N GLN A 1227 23.80 -8.72 -40.35
CA GLN A 1227 23.16 -10.04 -40.50
C GLN A 1227 23.71 -10.83 -41.72
N LYS A 1228 24.47 -10.19 -42.61
CA LYS A 1228 25.00 -10.77 -43.86
C LYS A 1228 26.52 -11.00 -43.83
N LEU A 1229 27.10 -11.11 -42.63
CA LEU A 1229 28.53 -11.32 -42.46
C LEU A 1229 28.96 -12.70 -42.95
N SER A 1230 30.15 -12.77 -43.55
CA SER A 1230 30.81 -14.05 -43.84
C SER A 1230 31.02 -14.87 -42.55
N PRO A 1231 31.25 -16.20 -42.63
CA PRO A 1231 31.48 -17.03 -41.45
C PRO A 1231 32.60 -16.50 -40.53
N GLN A 1232 33.67 -15.96 -41.11
CA GLN A 1232 34.80 -15.35 -40.38
C GLN A 1232 34.42 -14.04 -39.67
N GLY A 1233 33.51 -13.26 -40.25
CA GLY A 1233 32.97 -12.05 -39.62
C GLY A 1233 31.98 -12.38 -38.51
N SER A 1234 31.16 -13.43 -38.72
CA SER A 1234 30.19 -13.92 -37.74
C SER A 1234 30.86 -14.50 -36.49
N GLU A 1235 31.97 -15.22 -36.63
CA GLU A 1235 32.77 -15.72 -35.48
C GLU A 1235 33.36 -14.60 -34.61
N LYS A 1236 33.51 -13.38 -35.14
CA LYS A 1236 33.99 -12.22 -34.39
C LYS A 1236 32.86 -11.42 -33.76
N MET A 1237 31.62 -11.67 -34.14
CA MET A 1237 30.47 -10.86 -33.76
C MET A 1237 29.80 -11.40 -32.51
N GLU A 1238 29.62 -10.52 -31.53
CA GLU A 1238 28.85 -10.77 -30.33
C GLU A 1238 27.70 -9.78 -30.23
N CYS A 1239 26.49 -10.29 -29.99
CA CYS A 1239 25.33 -9.44 -29.75
C CYS A 1239 25.05 -9.33 -28.26
N ALA A 1240 24.91 -8.11 -27.78
CA ALA A 1240 24.39 -7.81 -26.46
C ALA A 1240 22.89 -7.55 -26.53
N ASP A 1241 22.14 -8.07 -25.57
CA ASP A 1241 20.69 -7.89 -25.49
C ASP A 1241 20.32 -6.48 -24.98
N ASP A 1242 19.47 -5.77 -25.73
CA ASP A 1242 19.04 -4.43 -25.37
C ASP A 1242 18.29 -4.35 -24.03
N LEU A 1243 17.42 -5.32 -23.71
CA LEU A 1243 16.67 -5.31 -22.46
C LEU A 1243 17.61 -5.52 -21.27
N ILE A 1244 18.57 -6.43 -21.38
CA ILE A 1244 19.58 -6.68 -20.35
C ILE A 1244 20.45 -5.44 -20.15
N ILE A 1245 20.93 -4.78 -21.20
CA ILE A 1245 21.72 -3.53 -21.06
C ILE A 1245 20.97 -2.47 -20.25
N ARG A 1246 19.64 -2.36 -20.46
CA ARG A 1246 18.84 -1.29 -19.85
C ARG A 1246 18.37 -1.60 -18.44
N ARG A 1247 18.05 -2.86 -18.16
CA ARG A 1247 17.56 -3.30 -16.84
C ARG A 1247 18.65 -3.83 -15.93
N HIS A 1248 19.71 -4.40 -16.51
CA HIS A 1248 20.79 -5.04 -15.79
C HIS A 1248 22.15 -4.89 -16.52
N LEU A 1249 22.56 -3.64 -16.77
CA LEU A 1249 23.86 -3.29 -17.39
C LEU A 1249 25.08 -4.09 -16.86
N PRO A 1250 25.24 -4.33 -15.54
CA PRO A 1250 26.33 -5.16 -15.03
C PRO A 1250 26.40 -6.55 -15.67
N GLU A 1251 25.25 -7.18 -15.86
CA GLU A 1251 25.15 -8.55 -16.37
C GLU A 1251 25.50 -8.56 -17.86
N ALA A 1252 25.02 -7.58 -18.63
CA ALA A 1252 25.41 -7.43 -20.04
C ALA A 1252 26.93 -7.32 -20.20
N SER A 1253 27.60 -6.53 -19.35
CA SER A 1253 29.06 -6.39 -19.34
C SER A 1253 29.78 -7.67 -18.90
N LEU A 1254 29.24 -8.42 -17.94
CA LEU A 1254 29.81 -9.68 -17.46
C LEU A 1254 29.70 -10.80 -18.50
N GLN A 1255 28.55 -10.93 -19.18
CA GLN A 1255 28.36 -11.91 -20.24
C GLN A 1255 29.35 -11.71 -21.39
N LEU A 1256 29.61 -10.45 -21.77
CA LEU A 1256 30.62 -10.13 -22.78
C LEU A 1256 32.04 -10.42 -22.30
N ARG A 1257 32.36 -10.23 -21.02
CA ARG A 1257 33.69 -10.51 -20.47
C ARG A 1257 34.17 -11.94 -20.74
N GLY A 1258 33.27 -12.92 -20.59
CA GLY A 1258 33.58 -14.33 -20.86
C GLY A 1258 33.95 -14.58 -22.33
N LYS A 1259 33.36 -13.82 -23.25
CA LYS A 1259 33.58 -13.94 -24.70
C LYS A 1259 34.75 -13.09 -25.21
N LEU A 1260 35.11 -12.03 -24.48
CA LEU A 1260 36.27 -11.19 -24.76
C LEU A 1260 37.60 -11.86 -24.37
N ARG A 1261 37.60 -12.77 -23.39
CA ARG A 1261 38.80 -13.41 -22.83
C ARG A 1261 39.15 -14.71 -23.54
#